data_AF-A0A660TVM6-F1
#
_entry.id   AF-A0A660TVM6-F1
#
_cell.length_a   1.000
_cell.length_b   1.000
_cell.length_c   1.000
_cell.angle_alpha   90.00
_cell.angle_beta   90.00
_cell.angle_gamma   90.00
#
_symmetry.space_group_name_H-M   'P 1'
#
loop_
_entity.id
_entity.type
_entity.pdbx_description
1 polymer ?
#
loop_
_entity_poly.entity_id
_entity_poly.type
_entity_poly.pdbx_seq_one_letter_code
_entity_poly.pdbx_strand_id
1 'polypeptide(L)'
;SLFATAKNPPENIYVNVQPLSGSAANIAVYDALLSPGDVIMGMSLMHGGHLTHGSEFNRSGKVYRVISYEVDEKTERLDYNRINDLAEQHKPKIIVAGYTSYPWAPDWRRFREIADNVGALLFADISHPAGLVVAGVYPNPMDYADVITFTTHKTLFGPRGAVIMTTNPDFAERIERSVFPGEQGGPHVNKFAAMAVAFKMAKSEEFKETQKKIVENAIILANAIQENGIKLAYGGTNTHLFVLDLKSIATKTGFQLKGEIGVRILDLCGVVANKNTIPGDTATPEATGIRMGTPWITQRGITEPQLLELADIISGVLKNIKPFMYVGIDGALPRGKIDIDILQDAINRVHKLVCSLGVETNSERLYSYPHNLLFNVSDSQNFSKQNTQLFSVIYIAGDRAIQFLEESSTNRISCSSERKPVVTLFLDKDGKVISKAVVLRVNTPKGQIGFIVLVNPEKKQKILNWFRGLSDGYITFNDDDIFMKVEGPVIVHHYDELDEVIKKEVDKVLKENRESINGVDFKDVPNIENWESIKEYIDITKPFFIGQNIILNRFFKDLFGTRIPELHEKSSAGISSSSRIIHERRSLSDSGSEHEPQLATEFYVSSGAQDFSGSEERGSRDQGVIAGRVLNKKLFVYQREQKEARKSVLYEEHKKLGAVMTEFAGYRMPLRYGSIIEEHNTVRNAAGIFDLSHMGLVEISGDWATIFLDTVTTNYVAWLKPGESHYSYLLDTDGNIIDDIMVYCVARNRYIIVVNAVNEEKDLLWLVGVNNGMYVIDHKYPFKEIINRARIVNLKSSEAGDRAKINLAVQGPASLKVLNSVIDDTVEKSQLKRLQK
;
A
#
# COMPACT_ATOMS: atom_id res chain seq x y z
N SER A 1 19.92 3.79 -46.69
CA SER A 1 19.80 2.72 -45.69
C SER A 1 19.82 3.35 -44.30
N LEU A 2 19.21 2.74 -43.27
CA LEU A 2 19.01 3.37 -41.96
C LEU A 2 20.29 3.45 -41.12
N PHE A 3 21.11 2.40 -41.14
CA PHE A 3 22.31 2.27 -40.30
C PHE A 3 23.61 2.10 -41.09
N ALA A 4 23.53 2.07 -42.43
CA ALA A 4 24.71 1.91 -43.27
C ALA A 4 25.65 3.11 -43.15
N THR A 5 26.93 2.84 -43.31
CA THR A 5 28.02 3.81 -43.29
C THR A 5 28.77 3.75 -44.62
N ALA A 6 29.76 4.61 -44.82
CA ALA A 6 30.64 4.52 -45.97
C ALA A 6 31.48 3.23 -45.97
N LYS A 7 31.84 2.73 -44.78
CA LYS A 7 32.64 1.49 -44.61
C LYS A 7 31.78 0.23 -44.75
N ASN A 8 30.54 0.28 -44.27
CA ASN A 8 29.59 -0.83 -44.28
C ASN A 8 28.33 -0.42 -45.05
N PRO A 9 28.34 -0.55 -46.40
CA PRO A 9 27.15 -0.30 -47.22
C PRO A 9 26.07 -1.37 -46.98
N PRO A 10 24.82 -1.12 -47.40
CA PRO A 10 23.67 -1.98 -47.05
C PRO A 10 23.83 -3.45 -47.41
N GLU A 11 24.47 -3.74 -48.53
CA GLU A 11 24.79 -5.09 -49.03
C GLU A 11 25.72 -5.89 -48.10
N ASN A 12 26.44 -5.21 -47.21
CA ASN A 12 27.35 -5.83 -46.24
C ASN A 12 26.70 -5.98 -44.85
N ILE A 13 25.41 -5.66 -44.70
CA ILE A 13 24.71 -5.71 -43.41
C ILE A 13 23.64 -6.80 -43.45
N TYR A 14 23.86 -7.84 -42.65
CA TYR A 14 22.90 -8.92 -42.43
C TYR A 14 21.93 -8.52 -41.30
N VAL A 15 20.64 -8.79 -41.49
CA VAL A 15 19.58 -8.31 -40.59
C VAL A 15 18.58 -9.42 -40.31
N ASN A 16 18.38 -9.75 -39.03
CA ASN A 16 17.29 -10.61 -38.58
C ASN A 16 16.21 -9.76 -37.86
N VAL A 17 15.00 -9.75 -38.40
CA VAL A 17 13.85 -8.97 -37.90
C VAL A 17 12.81 -9.80 -37.13
N GLN A 18 13.08 -11.09 -36.94
CA GLN A 18 12.15 -12.02 -36.29
C GLN A 18 12.05 -11.93 -34.76
N PRO A 19 13.06 -11.44 -34.00
CA PRO A 19 12.97 -11.41 -32.54
C PRO A 19 11.71 -10.69 -32.02
N LEU A 20 10.99 -11.37 -31.12
CA LEU A 20 9.70 -10.91 -30.60
C LEU A 20 9.81 -9.61 -29.79
N SER A 21 10.97 -9.37 -29.16
CA SER A 21 11.32 -8.17 -28.40
C SER A 21 12.84 -8.13 -28.13
N GLY A 22 13.34 -7.05 -27.51
CA GLY A 22 14.77 -6.84 -27.27
C GLY A 22 15.42 -7.93 -26.41
N SER A 23 14.73 -8.41 -25.37
CA SER A 23 15.29 -9.48 -24.53
C SER A 23 15.48 -10.79 -25.29
N ALA A 24 14.54 -11.16 -26.15
CA ALA A 24 14.67 -12.34 -27.00
C ALA A 24 15.82 -12.18 -28.01
N ALA A 25 15.98 -10.97 -28.57
CA ALA A 25 17.09 -10.67 -29.47
C ALA A 25 18.45 -10.85 -28.79
N ASN A 26 18.64 -10.29 -27.59
CA ASN A 26 19.92 -10.41 -26.88
C ASN A 26 20.21 -11.87 -26.46
N ILE A 27 19.19 -12.63 -26.02
CA ILE A 27 19.37 -14.05 -25.69
C ILE A 27 19.79 -14.85 -26.93
N ALA A 28 19.16 -14.61 -28.08
CA ALA A 28 19.55 -15.27 -29.32
C ALA A 28 21.00 -14.96 -29.73
N VAL A 29 21.48 -13.72 -29.51
CA VAL A 29 22.89 -13.36 -29.74
C VAL A 29 23.82 -14.17 -28.82
N TYR A 30 23.49 -14.27 -27.53
CA TYR A 30 24.32 -15.06 -26.61
C TYR A 30 24.30 -16.56 -26.94
N ASP A 31 23.14 -17.14 -27.24
CA ASP A 31 23.02 -18.54 -27.63
C ASP A 31 23.79 -18.84 -28.93
N ALA A 32 23.73 -17.91 -29.89
CA ALA A 32 24.44 -18.05 -31.15
C ALA A 32 25.96 -18.02 -30.98
N LEU A 33 26.49 -17.20 -30.07
CA LEU A 33 27.90 -16.81 -30.04
C LEU A 33 28.68 -17.33 -28.83
N LEU A 34 28.01 -17.75 -27.76
CA LEU A 34 28.62 -18.15 -26.50
C LEU A 34 28.21 -19.57 -26.10
N SER A 35 29.03 -20.19 -25.26
CA SER A 35 28.71 -21.41 -24.52
C SER A 35 28.31 -21.08 -23.07
N PRO A 36 27.44 -21.88 -22.43
CA PRO A 36 27.17 -21.74 -21.00
C PRO A 36 28.47 -21.71 -20.17
N GLY A 37 28.55 -20.80 -19.21
CA GLY A 37 29.75 -20.56 -18.40
C GLY A 37 30.78 -19.59 -19.00
N ASP A 38 30.66 -19.22 -20.29
CA ASP A 38 31.48 -18.16 -20.86
C ASP A 38 31.33 -16.85 -20.09
N VAL A 39 32.37 -16.02 -20.13
CA VAL A 39 32.39 -14.73 -19.43
C VAL A 39 31.75 -13.66 -20.32
N ILE A 40 30.75 -12.97 -19.79
CA ILE A 40 30.18 -11.77 -20.41
C ILE A 40 30.47 -10.56 -19.54
N MET A 41 30.74 -9.41 -20.18
CA MET A 41 30.96 -8.15 -19.49
C MET A 41 29.94 -7.10 -19.93
N GLY A 42 29.21 -6.51 -18.99
CA GLY A 42 28.14 -5.54 -19.28
C GLY A 42 28.01 -4.46 -18.20
N MET A 43 27.25 -3.41 -18.47
CA MET A 43 27.04 -2.36 -17.46
C MET A 43 26.22 -2.89 -16.29
N SER A 44 26.63 -2.57 -15.06
CA SER A 44 25.86 -2.87 -13.85
C SER A 44 24.42 -2.36 -13.95
N LEU A 45 23.45 -3.19 -13.53
CA LEU A 45 22.04 -2.80 -13.50
C LEU A 45 21.82 -1.58 -12.59
N MET A 46 22.59 -1.48 -11.50
CA MET A 46 22.49 -0.38 -10.53
C MET A 46 22.87 0.97 -11.16
N HIS A 47 23.75 0.98 -12.16
CA HIS A 47 24.28 2.19 -12.80
C HIS A 47 23.69 2.44 -14.20
N GLY A 48 22.60 1.75 -14.56
CA GLY A 48 21.85 2.02 -15.79
C GLY A 48 21.98 0.97 -16.90
N GLY A 49 22.60 -0.18 -16.63
CA GLY A 49 22.55 -1.35 -17.49
C GLY A 49 21.14 -1.93 -17.66
N HIS A 50 21.01 -2.98 -18.49
CA HIS A 50 19.74 -3.69 -18.69
C HIS A 50 19.78 -5.09 -18.08
N LEU A 51 18.61 -5.64 -17.72
CA LEU A 51 18.49 -6.99 -17.18
C LEU A 51 19.18 -8.06 -18.05
N THR A 52 19.15 -7.92 -19.37
CA THR A 52 19.73 -8.88 -20.32
C THR A 52 21.22 -8.72 -20.54
N HIS A 53 21.89 -7.83 -19.80
CA HIS A 53 23.33 -7.61 -19.89
C HIS A 53 24.10 -8.32 -18.77
N GLY A 54 23.49 -9.36 -18.16
CA GLY A 54 24.09 -10.16 -17.11
C GLY A 54 23.48 -10.01 -15.71
N SER A 55 22.25 -9.50 -15.58
CA SER A 55 21.59 -9.50 -14.27
C SER A 55 21.34 -10.93 -13.78
N GLU A 56 21.61 -11.21 -12.50
CA GLU A 56 21.36 -12.52 -11.85
C GLU A 56 19.89 -12.96 -11.93
N PHE A 57 18.96 -12.02 -12.09
CA PHE A 57 17.54 -12.30 -12.25
C PHE A 57 17.16 -12.76 -13.67
N ASN A 58 18.02 -12.52 -14.66
CA ASN A 58 17.81 -12.83 -16.07
C ASN A 58 18.58 -14.11 -16.50
N ARG A 59 18.15 -14.74 -17.60
CA ARG A 59 18.86 -15.90 -18.19
C ARG A 59 20.34 -15.60 -18.47
N SER A 60 20.67 -14.38 -18.90
CA SER A 60 22.06 -13.96 -19.12
C SER A 60 22.93 -14.10 -17.86
N GLY A 61 22.47 -13.67 -16.68
CA GLY A 61 23.22 -13.84 -15.43
C GLY A 61 23.14 -15.23 -14.79
N LYS A 62 22.17 -16.06 -15.21
CA LYS A 62 22.03 -17.45 -14.74
C LYS A 62 22.90 -18.43 -15.53
N VAL A 63 23.14 -18.16 -16.81
CA VAL A 63 23.80 -19.10 -17.74
C VAL A 63 25.28 -18.76 -17.93
N TYR A 64 25.64 -17.48 -17.89
CA TYR A 64 27.00 -17.00 -18.15
C TYR A 64 27.65 -16.46 -16.88
N ARG A 65 28.98 -16.43 -16.85
CA ARG A 65 29.73 -15.75 -15.78
C ARG A 65 29.75 -14.26 -16.07
N VAL A 66 29.19 -13.46 -15.17
CA VAL A 66 29.04 -12.01 -15.40
C VAL A 66 30.11 -11.22 -14.67
N ILE A 67 30.71 -10.28 -15.40
CA ILE A 67 31.51 -9.19 -14.86
C ILE A 67 30.80 -7.88 -15.21
N SER A 68 30.61 -7.01 -14.22
CA SER A 68 29.97 -5.72 -14.45
C SER A 68 30.98 -4.60 -14.46
N TYR A 69 30.89 -3.72 -15.46
CA TYR A 69 31.52 -2.41 -15.40
C TYR A 69 30.52 -1.35 -14.95
N GLU A 70 31.06 -0.24 -14.44
CA GLU A 70 30.32 0.81 -13.76
C GLU A 70 30.76 2.19 -14.25
N VAL A 71 30.06 3.23 -13.79
CA VAL A 71 30.53 4.60 -13.95
C VAL A 71 31.56 4.92 -12.86
N ASP A 72 32.43 5.88 -13.12
CA ASP A 72 33.29 6.47 -12.09
C ASP A 72 32.42 7.17 -11.03
N GLU A 73 32.71 6.92 -9.75
CA GLU A 73 31.89 7.39 -8.62
C GLU A 73 31.84 8.92 -8.49
N LYS A 74 32.83 9.64 -9.03
CA LYS A 74 32.93 11.10 -8.89
C LYS A 74 32.32 11.84 -10.07
N THR A 75 32.62 11.38 -11.28
CA THR A 75 32.19 12.01 -12.54
C THR A 75 30.85 11.44 -13.02
N GLU A 76 30.47 10.25 -12.53
CA GLU A 76 29.29 9.51 -12.98
C GLU A 76 29.30 9.34 -14.52
N ARG A 77 30.49 9.11 -15.08
CA ARG A 77 30.72 8.79 -16.49
C ARG A 77 31.37 7.43 -16.60
N LEU A 78 31.22 6.77 -17.75
CA LEU A 78 31.97 5.56 -18.05
C LEU A 78 33.47 5.83 -17.98
N ASP A 79 34.19 5.05 -17.16
CA ASP A 79 35.64 5.04 -17.13
C ASP A 79 36.15 3.93 -18.06
N TYR A 80 36.52 4.30 -19.28
CA TYR A 80 37.02 3.37 -20.29
C TYR A 80 38.34 2.71 -19.88
N ASN A 81 39.17 3.35 -19.06
CA ASN A 81 40.40 2.71 -18.57
C ASN A 81 40.04 1.60 -17.61
N ARG A 82 39.13 1.86 -16.66
CA ARG A 82 38.65 0.83 -15.73
C ARG A 82 37.94 -0.31 -16.45
N ILE A 83 37.16 -0.02 -17.49
CA ILE A 83 36.54 -1.03 -18.35
C ILE A 83 37.62 -1.89 -19.03
N ASN A 84 38.71 -1.27 -19.53
CA ASN A 84 39.84 -1.99 -20.12
C ASN A 84 40.53 -2.91 -19.09
N ASP A 85 40.81 -2.40 -17.89
CA ASP A 85 41.44 -3.19 -16.83
C ASP A 85 40.60 -4.43 -16.47
N LEU A 86 39.28 -4.27 -16.34
CA LEU A 86 38.35 -5.37 -16.09
C LEU A 86 38.35 -6.37 -17.25
N ALA A 87 38.35 -5.89 -18.49
CA ALA A 87 38.42 -6.74 -19.67
C ALA A 87 39.73 -7.55 -19.69
N GLU A 88 40.87 -6.92 -19.36
CA GLU A 88 42.17 -7.58 -19.32
C GLU A 88 42.25 -8.62 -18.21
N GLN A 89 41.71 -8.32 -17.04
CA GLN A 89 41.69 -9.20 -15.88
C GLN A 89 40.80 -10.44 -16.11
N HIS A 90 39.63 -10.26 -16.73
CA HIS A 90 38.60 -11.30 -16.79
C HIS A 90 38.46 -11.97 -18.16
N LYS A 91 39.08 -11.41 -19.21
CA LYS A 91 39.08 -11.92 -20.58
C LYS A 91 37.66 -12.34 -21.06
N PRO A 92 36.69 -11.41 -21.06
CA PRO A 92 35.33 -11.72 -21.46
C PRO A 92 35.28 -12.17 -22.93
N LYS A 93 34.33 -13.06 -23.26
CA LYS A 93 34.04 -13.43 -24.65
C LYS A 93 33.24 -12.36 -25.37
N ILE A 94 32.39 -11.65 -24.64
CA ILE A 94 31.59 -10.55 -25.16
C ILE A 94 31.62 -9.37 -24.20
N ILE A 95 31.75 -8.17 -24.76
CA ILE A 95 31.57 -6.90 -24.07
C ILE A 95 30.29 -6.27 -24.60
N VAL A 96 29.31 -6.09 -23.73
CA VAL A 96 28.02 -5.50 -24.04
C VAL A 96 28.06 -4.01 -23.76
N ALA A 97 27.83 -3.19 -24.78
CA ALA A 97 27.76 -1.74 -24.70
C ALA A 97 26.35 -1.27 -25.09
N GLY A 98 25.54 -0.92 -24.09
CA GLY A 98 24.16 -0.52 -24.28
C GLY A 98 23.47 -0.26 -22.95
N TYR A 99 22.57 0.73 -22.91
CA TYR A 99 22.10 1.29 -21.64
C TYR A 99 20.59 1.53 -21.61
N THR A 100 20.03 1.37 -20.41
CA THR A 100 18.62 1.62 -20.10
C THR A 100 18.41 2.94 -19.37
N SER A 101 19.31 3.27 -18.43
CA SER A 101 19.19 4.47 -17.59
C SER A 101 20.54 5.20 -17.44
N TYR A 102 21.25 5.37 -18.55
CA TYR A 102 22.47 6.16 -18.64
C TYR A 102 22.29 7.25 -19.72
N PRO A 103 22.44 8.55 -19.40
CA PRO A 103 22.05 9.65 -20.28
C PRO A 103 23.13 10.10 -21.27
N TRP A 104 24.19 9.31 -21.47
CA TRP A 104 25.30 9.67 -22.35
C TRP A 104 25.53 8.64 -23.46
N ALA A 105 25.83 9.13 -24.66
CA ALA A 105 26.31 8.30 -25.75
C ALA A 105 27.68 7.68 -25.43
N PRO A 106 27.92 6.40 -25.78
CA PRO A 106 29.21 5.76 -25.62
C PRO A 106 30.20 6.19 -26.70
N ASP A 107 31.48 6.04 -26.38
CA ASP A 107 32.57 6.09 -27.33
C ASP A 107 32.77 4.69 -27.93
N TRP A 108 32.18 4.45 -29.10
CA TRP A 108 32.27 3.16 -29.78
C TRP A 108 33.70 2.78 -30.17
N ARG A 109 34.55 3.77 -30.46
CA ARG A 109 35.94 3.53 -30.81
C ARG A 109 36.69 2.98 -29.60
N ARG A 110 36.52 3.59 -28.43
CA ARG A 110 37.12 3.09 -27.18
C ARG A 110 36.65 1.68 -26.84
N PHE A 111 35.35 1.39 -26.95
CA PHE A 111 34.86 0.03 -26.75
C PHE A 111 35.45 -0.98 -27.74
N ARG A 112 35.63 -0.61 -29.01
CA ARG A 112 36.28 -1.47 -30.02
C ARG A 112 37.73 -1.75 -29.66
N GLU A 113 38.49 -0.71 -29.30
CA GLU A 113 39.89 -0.83 -28.87
C GLU A 113 40.02 -1.80 -27.67
N ILE A 114 39.14 -1.66 -26.67
CA ILE A 114 39.12 -2.56 -25.50
C ILE A 114 38.79 -4.01 -25.91
N ALA A 115 37.78 -4.21 -26.75
CA ALA A 115 37.39 -5.54 -27.21
C ALA A 115 38.52 -6.22 -28.01
N ASP A 116 39.19 -5.48 -28.89
CA ASP A 116 40.34 -5.97 -29.67
C ASP A 116 41.52 -6.35 -28.77
N ASN A 117 41.83 -5.54 -27.75
CA ASN A 117 42.95 -5.79 -26.83
C ASN A 117 42.86 -7.14 -26.11
N VAL A 118 41.64 -7.64 -25.88
CA VAL A 118 41.40 -8.90 -25.15
C VAL A 118 40.81 -10.01 -26.01
N GLY A 119 40.60 -9.76 -27.30
CA GLY A 119 39.98 -10.71 -28.22
C GLY A 119 38.51 -10.99 -27.94
N ALA A 120 37.78 -10.01 -27.39
CA ALA A 120 36.34 -10.10 -27.12
C ALA A 120 35.51 -9.63 -28.33
N LEU A 121 34.27 -10.11 -28.41
CA LEU A 121 33.26 -9.56 -29.31
C LEU A 121 32.65 -8.29 -28.70
N LEU A 122 32.48 -7.25 -29.50
CA LEU A 122 31.73 -6.05 -29.12
C LEU A 122 30.27 -6.18 -29.52
N PHE A 123 29.38 -6.21 -28.52
CA PHE A 123 27.95 -6.28 -28.71
C PHE A 123 27.28 -4.95 -28.32
N ALA A 124 26.77 -4.22 -29.32
CA ALA A 124 26.07 -2.95 -29.10
C ALA A 124 24.54 -3.14 -28.99
N ASP A 125 23.97 -2.85 -27.83
CA ASP A 125 22.50 -2.80 -27.65
C ASP A 125 22.03 -1.35 -27.69
N ILE A 126 21.57 -0.91 -28.86
CA ILE A 126 21.06 0.45 -29.09
C ILE A 126 19.53 0.52 -28.99
N SER A 127 18.90 -0.36 -28.21
CA SER A 127 17.44 -0.44 -28.08
C SER A 127 16.77 0.89 -27.74
N HIS A 128 17.36 1.67 -26.83
CA HIS A 128 16.87 3.00 -26.48
C HIS A 128 17.15 4.04 -27.57
N PRO A 129 18.39 4.22 -28.06
CA PRO A 129 18.74 5.31 -28.98
C PRO A 129 18.64 4.96 -30.49
N ALA A 130 18.06 3.83 -30.90
CA ALA A 130 18.02 3.43 -32.31
C ALA A 130 17.49 4.51 -33.27
N GLY A 131 16.43 5.24 -32.91
CA GLY A 131 15.93 6.35 -33.71
C GLY A 131 16.93 7.51 -33.82
N LEU A 132 17.63 7.81 -32.73
CA LEU A 132 18.64 8.87 -32.67
C LEU A 132 19.85 8.53 -33.53
N VAL A 133 20.26 7.25 -33.57
CA VAL A 133 21.32 6.76 -34.47
C VAL A 133 20.94 6.99 -35.92
N VAL A 134 19.72 6.59 -36.31
CA VAL A 134 19.21 6.79 -37.67
C VAL A 134 19.19 8.28 -38.06
N ALA A 135 18.85 9.16 -37.12
CA ALA A 135 18.81 10.60 -37.34
C ALA A 135 20.18 11.29 -37.31
N GLY A 136 21.25 10.58 -36.94
CA GLY A 136 22.60 11.14 -36.84
C GLY A 136 22.84 12.02 -35.62
N VAL A 137 21.97 11.97 -34.60
CA VAL A 137 22.14 12.70 -33.32
C VAL A 137 22.66 11.80 -32.20
N TYR A 138 23.02 10.57 -32.53
CA TYR A 138 23.71 9.62 -31.66
C TYR A 138 24.72 8.83 -32.49
N PRO A 139 25.93 8.53 -31.98
CA PRO A 139 26.98 7.89 -32.76
C PRO A 139 26.56 6.49 -33.23
N ASN A 140 26.86 6.15 -34.49
CA ASN A 140 26.47 4.88 -35.09
C ASN A 140 27.51 3.77 -34.77
N PRO A 141 27.11 2.65 -34.13
CA PRO A 141 28.04 1.55 -33.79
C PRO A 141 28.44 0.66 -34.98
N MET A 142 27.85 0.82 -36.18
CA MET A 142 28.00 -0.10 -37.32
C MET A 142 29.45 -0.38 -37.74
N ASP A 143 30.35 0.59 -37.57
CA ASP A 143 31.76 0.43 -37.98
C ASP A 143 32.65 -0.23 -36.92
N TYR A 144 32.09 -0.50 -35.73
CA TYR A 144 32.80 -0.91 -34.53
C TYR A 144 32.27 -2.24 -33.95
N ALA A 145 30.95 -2.38 -33.81
CA ALA A 145 30.35 -3.53 -33.16
C ALA A 145 30.32 -4.76 -34.06
N ASP A 146 30.56 -5.94 -33.47
CA ASP A 146 30.44 -7.23 -34.15
C ASP A 146 28.97 -7.62 -34.35
N VAL A 147 28.14 -7.29 -33.36
CA VAL A 147 26.68 -7.48 -33.40
C VAL A 147 26.00 -6.24 -32.83
N ILE A 148 24.89 -5.84 -33.44
CA ILE A 148 24.04 -4.74 -32.97
C ILE A 148 22.63 -5.26 -32.76
N THR A 149 22.03 -5.01 -31.60
CA THR A 149 20.60 -5.19 -31.37
C THR A 149 19.88 -3.89 -31.10
N PHE A 150 18.61 -3.84 -31.50
CA PHE A 150 17.72 -2.77 -31.07
C PHE A 150 16.25 -3.17 -31.05
N THR A 151 15.52 -2.62 -30.10
CA THR A 151 14.06 -2.64 -30.13
C THR A 151 13.46 -1.64 -31.09
N THR A 152 12.36 -2.01 -31.75
CA THR A 152 11.70 -1.15 -32.73
C THR A 152 10.72 -0.13 -32.15
N HIS A 153 10.32 -0.24 -30.87
CA HIS A 153 9.19 0.52 -30.28
C HIS A 153 9.56 1.72 -29.41
N LYS A 154 10.85 2.02 -29.23
CA LYS A 154 11.29 3.14 -28.39
C LYS A 154 11.41 4.41 -29.23
N THR A 155 12.61 4.95 -29.37
CA THR A 155 12.86 6.15 -30.18
C THR A 155 12.65 5.93 -31.67
N LEU A 156 12.60 4.68 -32.14
CA LEU A 156 12.33 4.33 -33.54
C LEU A 156 10.84 4.37 -33.94
N PHE A 157 9.92 4.55 -32.97
CA PHE A 157 8.46 4.69 -33.18
C PHE A 157 7.76 3.52 -33.92
N GLY A 158 8.37 2.34 -33.94
CA GLY A 158 7.81 1.14 -34.55
C GLY A 158 6.97 0.28 -33.59
N PRO A 159 6.51 -0.91 -34.05
CA PRO A 159 5.77 -1.84 -33.21
C PRO A 159 6.67 -2.48 -32.14
N ARG A 160 6.10 -3.18 -31.15
CA ARG A 160 6.88 -4.02 -30.23
C ARG A 160 7.54 -5.19 -30.95
N GLY A 161 8.85 -5.08 -31.19
CA GLY A 161 9.75 -6.13 -31.67
C GLY A 161 11.21 -5.70 -31.54
N ALA A 162 12.12 -6.47 -32.15
CA ALA A 162 13.54 -6.16 -32.18
C ALA A 162 14.22 -6.67 -33.47
N VAL A 163 15.42 -6.14 -33.70
CA VAL A 163 16.27 -6.46 -34.84
C VAL A 163 17.67 -6.79 -34.36
N ILE A 164 18.29 -7.78 -35.00
CA ILE A 164 19.72 -8.11 -34.83
C ILE A 164 20.42 -7.80 -36.15
N MET A 165 21.55 -7.09 -36.10
CA MET A 165 22.38 -6.77 -37.25
C MET A 165 23.82 -7.23 -37.03
N THR A 166 24.49 -7.66 -38.09
CA THR A 166 25.93 -7.91 -38.11
C THR A 166 26.48 -7.70 -39.52
N THR A 167 27.77 -7.41 -39.64
CA THR A 167 28.49 -7.36 -40.91
C THR A 167 29.26 -8.65 -41.19
N ASN A 168 29.21 -9.62 -40.25
CA ASN A 168 29.87 -10.91 -40.38
C ASN A 168 28.85 -11.99 -40.85
N PRO A 169 29.05 -12.60 -42.04
CA PRO A 169 28.15 -13.62 -42.57
C PRO A 169 28.05 -14.88 -41.69
N ASP A 170 29.14 -15.30 -41.05
CA ASP A 170 29.15 -16.48 -40.17
C ASP A 170 28.31 -16.22 -38.91
N PHE A 171 28.38 -15.00 -38.37
CA PHE A 171 27.53 -14.61 -37.24
C PHE A 171 26.07 -14.52 -37.67
N ALA A 172 25.78 -14.03 -38.88
CA ALA A 172 24.42 -13.96 -39.41
C ALA A 172 23.78 -15.35 -39.46
N GLU A 173 24.47 -16.35 -40.01
CA GLU A 173 23.96 -17.72 -40.10
C GLU A 173 23.71 -18.34 -38.72
N ARG A 174 24.64 -18.14 -37.77
CA ARG A 174 24.48 -18.64 -36.40
C ARG A 174 23.31 -17.96 -35.67
N ILE A 175 23.16 -16.65 -35.85
CA ILE A 175 22.06 -15.87 -35.28
C ILE A 175 20.72 -16.32 -35.86
N GLU A 176 20.64 -16.59 -37.16
CA GLU A 176 19.41 -17.12 -37.77
C GLU A 176 18.97 -18.43 -37.12
N ARG A 177 19.90 -19.39 -36.97
CA ARG A 177 19.64 -20.70 -36.34
C ARG A 177 19.26 -20.57 -34.86
N SER A 178 19.89 -19.64 -34.15
CA SER A 178 19.57 -19.35 -32.75
C SER A 178 18.19 -18.69 -32.60
N VAL A 179 17.81 -17.79 -33.50
CA VAL A 179 16.45 -17.20 -33.48
C VAL A 179 15.39 -18.26 -33.84
N PHE A 180 15.63 -19.04 -34.89
CA PHE A 180 14.80 -20.18 -35.29
C PHE A 180 15.67 -21.30 -35.87
N PRO A 181 15.60 -22.54 -35.36
CA PRO A 181 14.60 -23.06 -34.42
C PRO A 181 14.94 -22.90 -32.92
N GLY A 182 15.99 -22.14 -32.55
CA GLY A 182 16.45 -22.05 -31.15
C GLY A 182 15.46 -21.41 -30.18
N GLU A 183 15.36 -20.07 -30.17
CA GLU A 183 14.60 -19.30 -29.20
C GLU A 183 13.11 -19.13 -29.57
N GLN A 184 12.77 -19.25 -30.85
CA GLN A 184 11.41 -18.99 -31.35
C GLN A 184 10.91 -20.06 -32.32
N GLY A 185 9.58 -20.13 -32.46
CA GLY A 185 8.88 -20.92 -33.48
C GLY A 185 8.44 -20.03 -34.65
N GLY A 186 7.13 -20.01 -34.94
CA GLY A 186 6.58 -19.27 -36.08
C GLY A 186 6.75 -17.74 -35.97
N PRO A 187 7.18 -17.05 -37.05
CA PRO A 187 7.36 -15.60 -37.04
C PRO A 187 6.03 -14.84 -37.00
N HIS A 188 6.05 -13.65 -36.37
CA HIS A 188 4.89 -12.75 -36.32
C HIS A 188 4.87 -11.82 -37.55
N VAL A 189 4.38 -12.32 -38.68
CA VAL A 189 4.40 -11.61 -39.98
C VAL A 189 3.71 -10.25 -39.94
N ASN A 190 2.67 -10.09 -39.13
CA ASN A 190 2.00 -8.80 -38.89
C ASN A 190 2.95 -7.75 -38.29
N LYS A 191 3.93 -8.15 -37.47
CA LYS A 191 4.96 -7.24 -36.96
C LYS A 191 5.93 -6.81 -38.07
N PHE A 192 6.26 -7.69 -39.01
CA PHE A 192 7.17 -7.35 -40.12
C PHE A 192 6.58 -6.26 -41.00
N ALA A 193 5.28 -6.36 -41.32
CA ALA A 193 4.57 -5.31 -42.04
C ALA A 193 4.64 -3.96 -41.30
N ALA A 194 4.35 -3.96 -39.99
CA ALA A 194 4.43 -2.74 -39.17
C ALA A 194 5.87 -2.19 -39.02
N MET A 195 6.88 -3.06 -38.92
CA MET A 195 8.30 -2.65 -38.91
C MET A 195 8.71 -2.05 -40.25
N ALA A 196 8.30 -2.62 -41.38
CA ALA A 196 8.60 -2.07 -42.69
C ALA A 196 8.04 -0.65 -42.86
N VAL A 197 6.82 -0.39 -42.36
CA VAL A 197 6.24 0.95 -42.32
C VAL A 197 7.07 1.88 -41.43
N ALA A 198 7.43 1.45 -40.21
CA ALA A 198 8.25 2.24 -39.31
C ALA A 198 9.62 2.57 -39.91
N PHE A 199 10.28 1.62 -40.57
CA PHE A 199 11.57 1.82 -41.24
C PHE A 199 11.47 2.75 -42.45
N LYS A 200 10.32 2.75 -43.15
CA LYS A 200 10.06 3.72 -44.22
C LYS A 200 9.93 5.13 -43.63
N MET A 201 9.18 5.30 -42.54
CA MET A 201 9.05 6.57 -41.84
C MET A 201 10.39 7.07 -41.29
N ALA A 202 11.20 6.17 -40.72
CA ALA A 202 12.51 6.52 -40.16
C ALA A 202 13.52 7.08 -41.19
N LYS A 203 13.26 6.93 -42.50
CA LYS A 203 14.07 7.54 -43.57
C LYS A 203 13.70 8.99 -43.86
N SER A 204 12.54 9.46 -43.40
CA SER A 204 12.03 10.78 -43.74
C SER A 204 12.79 11.89 -42.99
N GLU A 205 12.78 13.10 -43.53
CA GLU A 205 13.46 14.22 -42.89
C GLU A 205 12.71 14.70 -41.64
N GLU A 206 11.39 14.58 -41.64
CA GLU A 206 10.53 14.88 -40.49
C GLU A 206 10.86 13.97 -39.30
N PHE A 207 11.16 12.68 -39.55
CA PHE A 207 11.61 11.77 -38.50
C PHE A 207 12.93 12.25 -37.90
N LYS A 208 13.93 12.58 -38.73
CA LYS A 208 15.24 13.04 -38.23
C LYS A 208 15.13 14.34 -37.44
N GLU A 209 14.32 15.28 -37.92
CA GLU A 209 14.04 16.54 -37.23
C GLU A 209 13.37 16.30 -35.88
N THR A 210 12.42 15.35 -35.82
CA THR A 210 11.80 14.94 -34.55
C THR A 210 12.82 14.35 -33.57
N GLN A 211 13.78 13.55 -34.03
CA GLN A 211 14.83 12.99 -33.15
C GLN A 211 15.79 14.06 -32.62
N LYS A 212 16.14 15.07 -33.43
CA LYS A 212 16.92 16.24 -32.96
C LYS A 212 16.18 16.95 -31.83
N LYS A 213 14.91 17.29 -32.06
CA LYS A 213 14.04 17.91 -31.05
C LYS A 213 13.89 17.09 -29.79
N ILE A 214 13.88 15.75 -29.88
CA ILE A 214 13.85 14.89 -28.70
C ILE A 214 15.06 15.12 -27.80
N VAL A 215 16.26 15.17 -28.38
CA VAL A 215 17.50 15.43 -27.62
C VAL A 215 17.51 16.86 -27.08
N GLU A 216 17.16 17.85 -27.89
CA GLU A 216 17.07 19.26 -27.48
C GLU A 216 16.09 19.44 -26.31
N ASN A 217 14.87 18.88 -26.43
CA ASN A 217 13.86 18.93 -25.38
C ASN A 217 14.32 18.21 -24.10
N ALA A 218 15.08 17.13 -24.20
CA ALA A 218 15.63 16.44 -23.03
C ALA A 218 16.64 17.32 -22.30
N ILE A 219 17.51 18.03 -23.02
CA ILE A 219 18.47 18.98 -22.47
C ILE A 219 17.74 20.15 -21.80
N ILE A 220 16.76 20.75 -22.47
CA ILE A 220 15.96 21.88 -21.95
C ILE A 220 15.27 21.48 -20.65
N LEU A 221 14.53 20.36 -20.65
CA LEU A 221 13.79 19.91 -19.48
C LEU A 221 14.71 19.54 -18.32
N ALA A 222 15.84 18.88 -18.60
CA ALA A 222 16.83 18.53 -17.59
C ALA A 222 17.45 19.77 -16.93
N ASN A 223 17.85 20.76 -17.74
CA ASN A 223 18.41 22.02 -17.25
C ASN A 223 17.38 22.82 -16.42
N ALA A 224 16.14 22.92 -16.90
CA ALA A 224 15.09 23.63 -16.18
C ALA A 224 14.77 23.00 -14.82
N ILE A 225 14.76 21.67 -14.71
CA ILE A 225 14.60 20.98 -13.41
C ILE A 225 15.82 21.23 -12.50
N GLN A 226 17.02 21.30 -13.08
CA GLN A 226 18.24 21.61 -12.32
C GLN A 226 18.29 23.05 -11.82
N GLU A 227 17.86 24.01 -12.63
CA GLU A 227 17.66 25.41 -12.23
C GLU A 227 16.60 25.54 -11.13
N ASN A 228 15.56 24.70 -11.21
CA ASN A 228 14.62 24.48 -10.13
C ASN A 228 15.20 23.68 -8.96
N GLY A 229 16.52 23.52 -8.83
CA GLY A 229 17.20 23.05 -7.63
C GLY A 229 17.12 21.55 -7.36
N ILE A 230 16.85 20.71 -8.37
CA ILE A 230 16.96 19.24 -8.27
C ILE A 230 18.14 18.80 -9.12
N LYS A 231 19.15 18.16 -8.50
CA LYS A 231 20.33 17.69 -9.25
C LYS A 231 19.94 16.55 -10.20
N LEU A 232 20.73 16.42 -11.26
CA LEU A 232 20.67 15.29 -12.17
C LEU A 232 21.74 14.28 -11.78
N ALA A 233 21.33 13.02 -11.64
CA ALA A 233 22.29 11.92 -11.68
C ALA A 233 22.96 11.91 -13.07
N TYR A 234 24.24 11.59 -13.08
CA TYR A 234 25.12 11.72 -14.24
C TYR A 234 25.25 13.17 -14.76
N GLY A 235 24.79 14.19 -14.02
CA GLY A 235 25.07 15.60 -14.29
C GLY A 235 24.56 16.20 -15.61
N GLY A 236 23.67 15.53 -16.36
CA GLY A 236 23.11 16.05 -17.62
C GLY A 236 22.71 14.95 -18.61
N THR A 237 22.56 15.33 -19.89
CA THR A 237 22.26 14.39 -20.99
C THR A 237 22.72 14.89 -22.35
N ASN A 238 23.04 13.97 -23.26
CA ASN A 238 23.11 14.20 -24.71
C ASN A 238 22.24 13.19 -25.49
N THR A 239 21.20 12.65 -24.84
CA THR A 239 20.31 11.62 -25.37
C THR A 239 18.85 12.01 -25.15
N HIS A 240 17.91 11.08 -25.36
CA HIS A 240 16.46 11.30 -25.18
C HIS A 240 15.97 11.18 -23.72
N LEU A 241 16.86 10.94 -22.76
CA LEU A 241 16.53 10.72 -21.35
C LEU A 241 17.48 11.44 -20.40
N PHE A 242 17.05 11.65 -19.16
CA PHE A 242 17.88 12.09 -18.04
C PHE A 242 17.36 11.47 -16.74
N VAL A 243 18.14 11.57 -15.66
CA VAL A 243 17.78 10.96 -14.37
C VAL A 243 17.90 12.00 -13.26
N LEU A 244 16.83 12.20 -12.50
CA LEU A 244 16.80 13.08 -11.34
C LEU A 244 17.44 12.37 -10.14
N ASP A 245 18.25 13.09 -9.36
CA ASP A 245 18.79 12.63 -8.08
C ASP A 245 17.92 13.17 -6.93
N LEU A 246 17.09 12.32 -6.35
CA LEU A 246 16.21 12.71 -5.24
C LEU A 246 16.97 12.92 -3.93
N LYS A 247 18.21 12.43 -3.80
CA LYS A 247 19.06 12.67 -2.62
C LYS A 247 19.41 14.15 -2.49
N SER A 248 19.38 14.89 -3.59
CA SER A 248 19.63 16.33 -3.63
C SER A 248 18.50 17.19 -3.07
N ILE A 249 17.31 16.62 -2.90
CA ILE A 249 16.12 17.33 -2.41
C ILE A 249 16.18 17.38 -0.88
N ALA A 250 16.29 18.59 -0.33
CA ALA A 250 16.20 18.80 1.11
C ALA A 250 14.75 18.59 1.60
N THR A 251 14.56 17.71 2.57
CA THR A 251 13.24 17.32 3.08
C THR A 251 13.03 17.86 4.49
N LYS A 252 11.86 18.45 4.75
CA LYS A 252 11.51 19.00 6.07
C LYS A 252 11.37 17.94 7.18
N THR A 253 11.11 16.69 6.80
CA THR A 253 10.89 15.57 7.74
C THR A 253 12.19 14.88 8.16
N GLY A 254 13.32 15.22 7.55
CA GLY A 254 14.61 14.53 7.75
C GLY A 254 14.74 13.16 7.07
N PHE A 255 13.67 12.66 6.43
CA PHE A 255 13.71 11.40 5.68
C PHE A 255 14.04 11.65 4.21
N GLN A 256 14.90 10.82 3.62
CA GLN A 256 15.20 10.91 2.19
C GLN A 256 13.99 10.54 1.32
N LEU A 257 13.71 11.32 0.28
CA LEU A 257 12.69 10.97 -0.71
C LEU A 257 13.14 9.79 -1.57
N LYS A 258 12.35 8.72 -1.57
CA LYS A 258 12.58 7.53 -2.39
C LYS A 258 11.85 7.60 -3.73
N GLY A 259 12.44 7.00 -4.76
CA GLY A 259 11.94 7.05 -6.14
C GLY A 259 10.53 6.51 -6.29
N GLU A 260 10.17 5.43 -5.59
CA GLU A 260 8.82 4.85 -5.60
C GLU A 260 7.76 5.87 -5.18
N ILE A 261 8.02 6.65 -4.13
CA ILE A 261 7.07 7.63 -3.62
C ILE A 261 6.96 8.81 -4.59
N GLY A 262 8.10 9.30 -5.09
CA GLY A 262 8.14 10.40 -6.06
C GLY A 262 7.34 10.08 -7.32
N VAL A 263 7.55 8.91 -7.94
CA VAL A 263 6.83 8.56 -9.18
C VAL A 263 5.35 8.30 -8.97
N ARG A 264 4.93 7.74 -7.82
CA ARG A 264 3.51 7.54 -7.53
C ARG A 264 2.76 8.86 -7.37
N ILE A 265 3.34 9.83 -6.67
CA ILE A 265 2.70 11.14 -6.51
C ILE A 265 2.71 11.92 -7.83
N LEU A 266 3.78 11.83 -8.63
CA LEU A 266 3.79 12.38 -9.98
C LEU A 266 2.73 11.73 -10.89
N ASP A 267 2.49 10.43 -10.76
CA ASP A 267 1.45 9.71 -11.52
C ASP A 267 0.05 10.20 -11.17
N LEU A 268 -0.21 10.53 -9.89
CA LEU A 268 -1.46 11.20 -9.48
C LEU A 268 -1.63 12.59 -10.13
N CYS A 269 -0.53 13.27 -10.45
CA CYS A 269 -0.55 14.53 -11.22
C CYS A 269 -0.76 14.32 -12.73
N GLY A 270 -0.71 13.09 -13.24
CA GLY A 270 -0.70 12.80 -14.67
C GLY A 270 0.70 12.82 -15.32
N VAL A 271 1.77 12.83 -14.52
CA VAL A 271 3.17 12.76 -14.98
C VAL A 271 3.71 11.34 -14.77
N VAL A 272 3.72 10.54 -15.84
CA VAL A 272 4.17 9.14 -15.78
C VAL A 272 5.69 9.07 -15.93
N ALA A 273 6.36 8.59 -14.90
CA ALA A 273 7.80 8.36 -14.86
C ALA A 273 8.11 7.02 -14.17
N ASN A 274 9.40 6.64 -14.08
CA ASN A 274 9.79 5.43 -13.36
C ASN A 274 10.98 5.65 -12.43
N LYS A 275 10.93 5.03 -11.25
CA LYS A 275 12.06 5.01 -10.32
C LYS A 275 13.23 4.26 -10.95
N ASN A 276 14.45 4.72 -10.70
CA ASN A 276 15.68 4.03 -11.09
C ASN A 276 16.71 4.17 -9.98
N THR A 277 17.57 3.17 -9.90
CA THR A 277 18.80 3.28 -9.13
C THR A 277 19.75 4.26 -9.81
N ILE A 278 20.53 4.94 -8.99
CA ILE A 278 21.62 5.84 -9.39
C ILE A 278 22.90 5.44 -8.65
N PRO A 279 24.09 5.92 -9.08
CA PRO A 279 25.33 5.63 -8.37
C PRO A 279 25.24 5.92 -6.87
N GLY A 280 25.72 4.97 -6.08
CA GLY A 280 25.65 4.98 -4.61
C GLY A 280 24.38 4.36 -4.01
N ASP A 281 23.38 3.96 -4.81
CA ASP A 281 22.28 3.13 -4.32
C ASP A 281 22.76 1.68 -4.07
N THR A 282 22.28 1.05 -3.00
CA THR A 282 22.69 -0.32 -2.61
C THR A 282 21.68 -1.39 -3.03
N ALA A 283 20.42 -1.02 -3.26
CA ALA A 283 19.36 -1.95 -3.64
C ALA A 283 18.27 -1.30 -4.50
N THR A 284 17.67 -2.07 -5.41
CA THR A 284 16.60 -1.59 -6.31
C THR A 284 15.33 -1.10 -5.60
N PRO A 285 14.83 -1.74 -4.52
CA PRO A 285 13.69 -1.22 -3.77
C PRO A 285 13.95 0.16 -3.16
N GLU A 286 15.22 0.48 -2.87
CA GLU A 286 15.65 1.73 -2.22
C GLU A 286 16.05 2.84 -3.20
N ALA A 287 15.85 2.61 -4.50
CA ALA A 287 16.18 3.51 -5.60
C ALA A 287 15.88 4.98 -5.28
N THR A 288 16.88 5.83 -5.46
CA THR A 288 16.81 7.28 -5.16
C THR A 288 16.76 8.15 -6.41
N GLY A 289 16.58 7.57 -7.61
CA GLY A 289 16.44 8.30 -8.85
C GLY A 289 15.07 8.21 -9.51
N ILE A 290 14.76 9.18 -10.37
CA ILE A 290 13.61 9.14 -11.30
C ILE A 290 14.12 9.38 -12.72
N ARG A 291 13.86 8.44 -13.63
CA ARG A 291 14.22 8.60 -15.04
C ARG A 291 13.07 9.23 -15.80
N MET A 292 13.41 10.22 -16.59
CA MET A 292 12.52 10.97 -17.47
C MET A 292 12.99 10.84 -18.92
N GLY A 293 12.06 10.97 -19.87
CA GLY A 293 12.40 10.98 -21.29
C GLY A 293 11.40 11.78 -22.11
N THR A 294 11.87 12.38 -23.19
CA THR A 294 11.11 13.29 -24.04
C THR A 294 10.53 12.73 -25.36
N PRO A 295 10.72 11.45 -25.77
CA PRO A 295 10.20 10.97 -27.06
C PRO A 295 8.71 11.19 -27.30
N TRP A 296 7.86 10.92 -26.30
CA TRP A 296 6.41 10.95 -26.48
C TRP A 296 5.85 12.38 -26.47
N ILE A 297 6.31 13.23 -25.54
CA ILE A 297 5.88 14.63 -25.48
C ILE A 297 6.35 15.42 -26.71
N THR A 298 7.52 15.09 -27.26
CA THR A 298 8.02 15.71 -28.50
C THR A 298 7.17 15.32 -29.71
N GLN A 299 6.78 14.05 -29.83
CA GLN A 299 5.85 13.60 -30.89
C GLN A 299 4.48 14.29 -30.83
N ARG A 300 4.06 14.75 -29.64
CA ARG A 300 2.82 15.51 -29.45
C ARG A 300 2.98 17.02 -29.66
N GLY A 301 4.17 17.48 -30.04
CA GLY A 301 4.45 18.87 -30.37
C GLY A 301 4.68 19.78 -29.17
N ILE A 302 5.20 19.27 -28.06
CA ILE A 302 5.56 20.12 -26.91
C ILE A 302 6.59 21.19 -27.30
N THR A 303 6.41 22.39 -26.75
CA THR A 303 7.26 23.57 -26.96
C THR A 303 8.15 23.85 -25.76
N GLU A 304 9.18 24.67 -25.95
CA GLU A 304 10.10 25.06 -24.86
C GLU A 304 9.37 25.71 -23.67
N PRO A 305 8.46 26.69 -23.82
CA PRO A 305 7.71 27.24 -22.68
C PRO A 305 6.90 26.18 -21.91
N GLN A 306 6.34 25.19 -22.62
CA GLN A 306 5.62 24.08 -21.99
C GLN A 306 6.57 23.13 -21.26
N LEU A 307 7.82 22.95 -21.72
CA LEU A 307 8.83 22.18 -21.00
C LEU A 307 9.25 22.88 -19.70
N LEU A 308 9.39 24.20 -19.71
CA LEU A 308 9.70 24.98 -18.50
C LEU A 308 8.56 24.87 -17.47
N GLU A 309 7.31 24.96 -17.92
CA GLU A 309 6.13 24.73 -17.08
C GLU A 309 6.11 23.31 -16.51
N LEU A 310 6.39 22.29 -17.33
CA LEU A 310 6.49 20.91 -16.88
C LEU A 310 7.62 20.71 -15.84
N ALA A 311 8.76 21.38 -16.03
CA ALA A 311 9.88 21.38 -15.09
C ALA A 311 9.48 21.97 -13.73
N ASP A 312 8.74 23.08 -13.73
CA ASP A 312 8.23 23.72 -12.51
C ASP A 312 7.25 22.81 -11.77
N ILE A 313 6.29 22.22 -12.49
CA ILE A 313 5.33 21.27 -11.90
C ILE A 313 6.05 20.09 -11.24
N ILE A 314 6.95 19.42 -11.97
CA ILE A 314 7.69 18.25 -11.46
C ILE A 314 8.48 18.64 -10.22
N SER A 315 9.18 19.77 -10.27
CA SER A 315 10.04 20.22 -9.17
C SER A 315 9.23 20.65 -7.96
N GLY A 316 8.12 21.37 -8.17
CA GLY A 316 7.19 21.80 -7.13
C GLY A 316 6.57 20.62 -6.40
N VAL A 317 6.13 19.59 -7.12
CA VAL A 317 5.60 18.35 -6.52
C VAL A 317 6.69 17.67 -5.69
N LEU A 318 7.83 17.32 -6.30
CA LEU A 318 8.88 16.53 -5.63
C LEU A 318 9.42 17.20 -4.36
N LYS A 319 9.60 18.53 -4.37
CA LYS A 319 10.10 19.29 -3.21
C LYS A 319 9.09 19.41 -2.07
N ASN A 320 7.80 19.29 -2.36
CA ASN A 320 6.74 19.42 -1.36
C ASN A 320 6.22 18.08 -0.84
N ILE A 321 6.77 16.96 -1.34
CA ILE A 321 6.56 15.65 -0.71
C ILE A 321 7.26 15.67 0.66
N LYS A 322 6.50 15.28 1.69
CA LYS A 322 6.95 15.01 3.06
C LYS A 322 7.16 13.50 3.22
N PRO A 323 8.36 12.96 2.95
CA PRO A 323 8.65 11.54 3.12
C PRO A 323 8.72 11.14 4.60
N PHE A 324 8.42 9.87 4.88
CA PHE A 324 8.56 9.25 6.20
C PHE A 324 8.70 7.72 6.05
N MET A 325 8.95 7.00 7.13
CA MET A 325 9.10 5.54 7.11
C MET A 325 8.34 4.86 8.25
N TYR A 326 7.71 3.72 7.93
CA TYR A 326 7.29 2.75 8.95
C TYR A 326 8.38 1.69 9.15
N VAL A 327 8.37 1.04 10.31
CA VAL A 327 9.10 -0.22 10.51
C VAL A 327 8.15 -1.36 10.16
N GLY A 328 8.40 -2.02 9.03
CA GLY A 328 7.71 -3.24 8.65
C GLY A 328 8.43 -4.49 9.16
N ILE A 329 7.84 -5.66 8.90
CA ILE A 329 8.40 -6.97 9.30
C ILE A 329 9.80 -7.18 8.69
N ASP A 330 9.96 -6.86 7.41
CA ASP A 330 11.20 -7.05 6.65
C ASP A 330 12.10 -5.79 6.62
N GLY A 331 11.80 -4.78 7.43
CA GLY A 331 12.57 -3.53 7.52
C GLY A 331 11.78 -2.28 7.16
N ALA A 332 12.50 -1.22 6.79
CA ALA A 332 11.92 0.11 6.66
C ALA A 332 11.04 0.25 5.41
N LEU A 333 9.83 0.79 5.58
CA LEU A 333 8.84 0.97 4.53
C LEU A 333 8.68 2.47 4.22
N PRO A 334 9.30 2.99 3.15
CA PRO A 334 9.21 4.39 2.80
C PRO A 334 7.78 4.76 2.37
N ARG A 335 7.37 5.96 2.76
CA ARG A 335 6.10 6.60 2.44
C ARG A 335 6.33 8.08 2.19
N GLY A 336 5.32 8.76 1.68
CA GLY A 336 5.34 10.22 1.65
C GLY A 336 3.95 10.77 1.42
N LYS A 337 3.75 12.00 1.88
CA LYS A 337 2.52 12.76 1.69
C LYS A 337 2.81 14.13 1.09
N ILE A 338 1.84 14.72 0.44
CA ILE A 338 1.89 16.06 -0.15
C ILE A 338 0.67 16.86 0.31
N ASP A 339 0.80 18.18 0.35
CA ASP A 339 -0.36 19.04 0.59
C ASP A 339 -1.35 18.92 -0.58
N ILE A 340 -2.65 18.87 -0.26
CA ILE A 340 -3.68 18.68 -1.27
C ILE A 340 -3.76 19.85 -2.24
N ASP A 341 -3.55 21.08 -1.81
CA ASP A 341 -3.66 22.24 -2.67
C ASP A 341 -2.52 22.25 -3.70
N ILE A 342 -1.31 21.84 -3.29
CA ILE A 342 -0.16 21.66 -4.18
C ILE A 342 -0.41 20.52 -5.17
N LEU A 343 -0.94 19.39 -4.71
CA LEU A 343 -1.29 18.27 -5.57
C LEU A 343 -2.33 18.66 -6.62
N GLN A 344 -3.39 19.37 -6.21
CA GLN A 344 -4.46 19.81 -7.11
C GLN A 344 -4.00 20.90 -8.08
N ASP A 345 -3.13 21.82 -7.65
CA ASP A 345 -2.51 22.78 -8.56
C ASP A 345 -1.70 22.07 -9.65
N ALA A 346 -0.84 21.13 -9.26
CA ALA A 346 -0.05 20.33 -10.20
C ALA A 346 -0.94 19.56 -11.19
N ILE A 347 -1.98 18.88 -10.71
CA ILE A 347 -2.98 18.19 -11.54
C ILE A 347 -3.58 19.13 -12.58
N ASN A 348 -4.05 20.30 -12.14
CA ASN A 348 -4.71 21.26 -13.02
C ASN A 348 -3.75 21.85 -14.06
N ARG A 349 -2.49 22.10 -13.68
CA ARG A 349 -1.45 22.61 -14.59
C ARG A 349 -1.02 21.57 -15.62
N VAL A 350 -0.86 20.31 -15.22
CA VAL A 350 -0.61 19.19 -16.14
C VAL A 350 -1.78 19.02 -17.11
N HIS A 351 -3.02 19.09 -16.61
CA HIS A 351 -4.21 19.03 -17.45
C HIS A 351 -4.19 20.11 -18.54
N LYS A 352 -3.98 21.38 -18.15
CA LYS A 352 -3.86 22.50 -19.10
C LYS A 352 -2.74 22.28 -20.11
N LEU A 353 -1.59 21.77 -19.67
CA LEU A 353 -0.47 21.45 -20.53
C LEU A 353 -0.87 20.41 -21.59
N VAL A 354 -1.48 19.29 -21.18
CA VAL A 354 -1.91 18.22 -22.07
C VAL A 354 -2.95 18.71 -23.08
N CYS A 355 -3.92 19.52 -22.66
CA CYS A 355 -4.94 20.11 -23.53
C CYS A 355 -4.35 21.10 -24.55
N SER A 356 -3.17 21.66 -24.28
CA SER A 356 -2.48 22.58 -25.19
C SER A 356 -1.56 21.90 -26.22
N LEU A 357 -1.41 20.57 -26.17
CA LEU A 357 -0.57 19.83 -27.12
C LEU A 357 -1.30 19.60 -28.45
N GLY A 358 -0.59 19.79 -29.57
CA GLY A 358 -1.19 19.88 -30.91
C GLY A 358 -1.65 18.58 -31.58
N VAL A 359 -1.55 17.42 -30.90
CA VAL A 359 -1.96 16.12 -31.47
C VAL A 359 -2.98 15.44 -30.55
N GLU A 360 -4.23 15.41 -30.99
CA GLU A 360 -5.30 14.63 -30.38
C GLU A 360 -5.17 13.15 -30.75
N THR A 361 -5.14 12.29 -29.74
CA THR A 361 -5.49 10.88 -29.91
C THR A 361 -6.98 10.77 -29.61
N ASN A 362 -7.81 10.27 -30.54
CA ASN A 362 -9.25 10.02 -30.34
C ASN A 362 -9.54 9.61 -28.88
N SER A 363 -10.10 10.55 -28.12
CA SER A 363 -10.23 10.49 -26.65
C SER A 363 -11.45 9.71 -26.19
N GLU A 364 -12.15 9.02 -27.09
CA GLU A 364 -13.37 8.26 -26.79
C GLU A 364 -13.16 7.08 -25.81
N ARG A 365 -11.92 6.74 -25.46
CA ARG A 365 -11.65 5.81 -24.37
C ARG A 365 -11.60 6.54 -23.04
N LEU A 366 -12.75 6.51 -22.36
CA LEU A 366 -12.89 6.85 -20.95
C LEU A 366 -12.07 5.86 -20.08
N TYR A 367 -10.93 6.29 -19.54
CA TYR A 367 -10.11 5.57 -18.54
C TYR A 367 -10.58 5.84 -17.09
N SER A 368 -10.80 4.86 -16.21
CA SER A 368 -11.24 5.13 -14.83
C SER A 368 -10.26 6.02 -13.99
N TYR A 369 -10.68 6.42 -12.78
CA TYR A 369 -9.78 7.00 -11.76
C TYR A 369 -8.43 6.24 -11.69
N PRO A 370 -7.28 6.91 -11.59
CA PRO A 370 -7.11 8.37 -11.54
C PRO A 370 -7.19 9.06 -12.91
N HIS A 371 -7.03 8.35 -14.02
CA HIS A 371 -6.65 8.95 -15.30
C HIS A 371 -7.76 9.70 -16.08
N ASN A 372 -9.07 9.38 -16.02
CA ASN A 372 -10.10 10.28 -16.62
C ASN A 372 -10.39 11.51 -15.79
N LEU A 373 -10.31 11.37 -14.46
CA LEU A 373 -10.90 12.35 -13.55
C LEU A 373 -10.01 13.56 -13.32
N LEU A 374 -8.75 13.46 -13.74
CA LEU A 374 -7.82 14.57 -13.89
C LEU A 374 -8.21 15.50 -15.06
N PHE A 375 -8.96 15.01 -16.06
CA PHE A 375 -9.23 15.76 -17.30
C PHE A 375 -10.70 16.18 -17.50
N ASN A 376 -11.64 15.71 -16.68
CA ASN A 376 -13.03 16.19 -16.69
C ASN A 376 -13.22 17.49 -15.87
N VAL A 377 -12.32 18.47 -16.06
CA VAL A 377 -12.48 19.82 -15.49
C VAL A 377 -13.35 20.71 -16.40
N SER A 378 -13.56 20.31 -17.66
CA SER A 378 -14.36 21.05 -18.64
C SER A 378 -15.43 20.17 -19.27
N ASP A 379 -16.57 20.04 -18.59
CA ASP A 379 -17.89 19.86 -19.23
C ASP A 379 -19.00 20.05 -18.19
N SER A 380 -19.02 21.22 -17.57
CA SER A 380 -20.11 21.66 -16.69
C SER A 380 -21.34 22.15 -17.46
N GLN A 381 -21.53 21.79 -18.74
CA GLN A 381 -22.59 22.37 -19.58
C GLN A 381 -23.71 21.45 -20.04
N ASN A 382 -23.71 20.15 -19.75
CA ASN A 382 -24.86 19.28 -20.08
C ASN A 382 -25.39 18.53 -18.85
N PHE A 383 -25.89 19.28 -17.87
CA PHE A 383 -26.65 18.71 -16.76
C PHE A 383 -28.09 18.39 -17.20
N SER A 384 -28.42 17.10 -17.19
CA SER A 384 -29.81 16.64 -17.31
C SER A 384 -30.67 17.25 -16.20
N LYS A 385 -31.74 17.92 -16.62
CA LYS A 385 -32.80 18.48 -15.79
C LYS A 385 -33.47 17.38 -14.95
N GLN A 386 -33.11 17.26 -13.67
CA GLN A 386 -34.01 16.86 -12.58
C GLN A 386 -33.29 17.08 -11.23
N ASN A 387 -33.77 18.04 -10.41
CA ASN A 387 -33.36 18.37 -9.02
C ASN A 387 -31.92 18.86 -8.70
N THR A 388 -31.10 19.19 -9.70
CA THR A 388 -29.66 19.53 -9.54
C THR A 388 -29.28 20.89 -8.93
N GLN A 389 -30.19 21.66 -8.32
CA GLN A 389 -29.84 22.97 -7.72
C GLN A 389 -29.51 22.95 -6.22
N LEU A 390 -29.92 21.92 -5.47
CA LEU A 390 -29.86 21.95 -4.00
C LEU A 390 -28.60 21.26 -3.42
N PHE A 391 -28.18 20.13 -4.00
CA PHE A 391 -27.03 19.35 -3.52
C PHE A 391 -26.39 18.54 -4.66
N SER A 392 -25.13 18.15 -4.47
CA SER A 392 -24.39 17.19 -5.31
C SER A 392 -24.21 15.88 -4.56
N VAL A 393 -24.23 14.77 -5.30
CA VAL A 393 -24.21 13.41 -4.75
C VAL A 393 -22.85 12.77 -5.01
N ILE A 394 -22.19 12.37 -3.92
CA ILE A 394 -20.94 11.62 -3.94
C ILE A 394 -21.22 10.23 -3.37
N TYR A 395 -20.83 9.20 -4.10
CA TYR A 395 -20.96 7.81 -3.70
C TYR A 395 -19.62 7.31 -3.15
N ILE A 396 -19.66 6.70 -1.96
CA ILE A 396 -18.49 6.11 -1.29
C ILE A 396 -18.80 4.65 -1.00
N ALA A 397 -17.91 3.74 -1.38
CA ALA A 397 -18.11 2.31 -1.13
C ALA A 397 -16.80 1.55 -0.90
N GLY A 398 -16.92 0.41 -0.21
CA GLY A 398 -15.82 -0.49 0.08
C GLY A 398 -15.90 -1.06 1.49
N ASP A 399 -15.07 -2.06 1.77
CA ASP A 399 -15.08 -2.77 3.06
C ASP A 399 -14.69 -1.84 4.24
N ARG A 400 -14.03 -0.70 3.97
CA ARG A 400 -13.63 0.32 4.94
C ARG A 400 -14.42 1.63 4.86
N ALA A 401 -15.53 1.66 4.10
CA ALA A 401 -16.28 2.89 3.87
C ALA A 401 -16.85 3.52 5.15
N ILE A 402 -17.19 2.70 6.16
CA ILE A 402 -17.67 3.23 7.44
C ILE A 402 -16.54 3.94 8.17
N GLN A 403 -15.40 3.27 8.38
CA GLN A 403 -14.25 3.82 9.09
C GLN A 403 -13.73 5.08 8.38
N PHE A 404 -13.66 5.05 7.04
CA PHE A 404 -13.28 6.20 6.23
C PHE A 404 -14.18 7.42 6.51
N LEU A 405 -15.51 7.24 6.52
CA LEU A 405 -16.47 8.32 6.79
C LEU A 405 -16.56 8.69 8.27
N GLU A 406 -16.31 7.74 9.16
CA GLU A 406 -16.21 7.96 10.60
C GLU A 406 -14.99 8.86 10.90
N GLU A 407 -13.86 8.66 10.24
CA GLU A 407 -12.64 9.43 10.50
C GLU A 407 -12.56 10.73 9.69
N SER A 408 -13.19 10.80 8.52
CA SER A 408 -13.20 12.03 7.72
C SER A 408 -14.28 13.03 8.16
N SER A 409 -15.35 12.58 8.83
CA SER A 409 -16.49 13.43 9.21
C SER A 409 -16.52 13.74 10.71
N THR A 410 -17.14 14.85 11.11
CA THR A 410 -17.22 15.24 12.53
C THR A 410 -18.28 14.49 13.34
N ASN A 411 -19.27 13.87 12.71
CA ASN A 411 -20.40 13.22 13.39
C ASN A 411 -20.37 11.68 13.28
N ARG A 412 -21.09 10.97 14.14
CA ARG A 412 -21.04 9.49 14.23
C ARG A 412 -21.88 8.85 13.12
N ILE A 413 -21.20 8.33 12.09
CA ILE A 413 -21.84 7.73 10.91
C ILE A 413 -22.33 6.32 11.23
N SER A 414 -21.62 5.61 12.12
CA SER A 414 -21.95 4.26 12.57
C SER A 414 -23.30 4.13 13.30
N CYS A 415 -23.85 5.23 13.84
CA CYS A 415 -25.13 5.25 14.56
C CYS A 415 -26.36 5.40 13.65
N SER A 416 -26.18 5.61 12.35
CA SER A 416 -27.29 5.60 11.39
C SER A 416 -27.87 4.17 11.31
N SER A 417 -28.99 3.93 12.02
CA SER A 417 -29.86 2.79 11.72
C SER A 417 -30.23 2.83 10.24
N GLU A 418 -30.34 1.68 9.58
CA GLU A 418 -30.57 1.56 8.12
C GLU A 418 -31.37 2.73 7.53
N ARG A 419 -30.65 3.59 6.79
CA ARG A 419 -31.16 4.72 5.98
C ARG A 419 -31.54 6.03 6.68
N LYS A 420 -31.23 6.25 7.96
CA LYS A 420 -31.42 7.60 8.55
C LYS A 420 -30.31 8.57 8.12
N PRO A 421 -30.62 9.80 7.67
CA PRO A 421 -29.60 10.79 7.33
C PRO A 421 -28.85 11.26 8.56
N VAL A 422 -27.52 11.36 8.45
CA VAL A 422 -26.66 11.99 9.45
C VAL A 422 -26.13 13.29 8.88
N VAL A 423 -26.38 14.40 9.57
CA VAL A 423 -25.81 15.70 9.20
C VAL A 423 -24.44 15.84 9.87
N THR A 424 -23.43 16.19 9.09
CA THR A 424 -22.03 16.27 9.55
C THR A 424 -21.29 17.41 8.87
N LEU A 425 -20.11 17.75 9.39
CA LEU A 425 -19.14 18.62 8.74
C LEU A 425 -17.95 17.80 8.24
N PHE A 426 -17.33 18.28 7.16
CA PHE A 426 -15.99 17.87 6.72
C PHE A 426 -15.04 19.04 6.95
N LEU A 427 -13.92 18.78 7.63
CA LEU A 427 -12.94 19.79 7.97
C LEU A 427 -11.65 19.59 7.16
N ASP A 428 -10.95 20.68 6.88
CA ASP A 428 -9.59 20.60 6.35
C ASP A 428 -8.56 20.37 7.46
N LYS A 429 -7.29 20.28 7.07
CA LYS A 429 -6.17 20.04 7.99
C LYS A 429 -6.03 21.11 9.08
N ASP A 430 -6.54 22.32 8.84
CA ASP A 430 -6.49 23.45 9.77
C ASP A 430 -7.80 23.57 10.58
N GLY A 431 -8.70 22.58 10.49
CA GLY A 431 -9.96 22.53 11.23
C GLY A 431 -11.05 23.45 10.68
N LYS A 432 -10.87 24.01 9.47
CA LYS A 432 -11.90 24.84 8.84
C LYS A 432 -12.91 23.99 8.10
N VAL A 433 -14.17 24.42 8.06
CA VAL A 433 -15.23 23.68 7.38
C VAL A 433 -15.03 23.74 5.86
N ILE A 434 -14.85 22.58 5.24
CA ILE A 434 -14.87 22.43 3.78
C ILE A 434 -16.32 22.43 3.29
N SER A 435 -17.18 21.62 3.93
CA SER A 435 -18.60 21.50 3.58
C SER A 435 -19.44 20.94 4.73
N LYS A 436 -20.67 21.42 4.87
CA LYS A 436 -21.76 20.72 5.57
C LYS A 436 -22.33 19.66 4.65
N ALA A 437 -22.59 18.46 5.18
CA ALA A 437 -23.01 17.32 4.40
C ALA A 437 -24.08 16.49 5.10
N VAL A 438 -24.83 15.73 4.28
CA VAL A 438 -25.74 14.69 4.74
C VAL A 438 -25.21 13.34 4.25
N VAL A 439 -25.03 12.39 5.16
CA VAL A 439 -24.55 11.04 4.87
C VAL A 439 -25.70 10.05 5.04
N LEU A 440 -25.92 9.20 4.03
CA LEU A 440 -26.95 8.16 4.03
C LEU A 440 -26.33 6.83 3.60
N ARG A 441 -26.72 5.74 4.25
CA ARG A 441 -26.31 4.39 3.86
C ARG A 441 -27.08 3.93 2.62
N VAL A 442 -26.39 3.29 1.68
CA VAL A 442 -26.96 2.71 0.46
C VAL A 442 -26.51 1.26 0.30
N ASN A 443 -27.38 0.41 -0.24
CA ASN A 443 -27.00 -0.96 -0.54
C ASN A 443 -26.10 -1.01 -1.78
N THR A 444 -25.16 -1.95 -1.80
CA THR A 444 -24.33 -2.17 -2.98
C THR A 444 -24.69 -3.51 -3.63
N PRO A 445 -24.58 -3.64 -4.97
CA PRO A 445 -24.91 -4.89 -5.68
C PRO A 445 -24.10 -6.11 -5.21
N LYS A 446 -22.94 -5.89 -4.58
CA LYS A 446 -22.02 -6.93 -4.10
C LYS A 446 -22.09 -7.17 -2.59
N GLY A 447 -23.07 -6.60 -1.89
CA GLY A 447 -23.19 -6.73 -0.43
C GLY A 447 -22.11 -5.98 0.37
N GLN A 448 -21.31 -5.12 -0.29
CA GLN A 448 -20.41 -4.19 0.37
C GLN A 448 -21.21 -3.07 1.04
N ILE A 449 -20.59 -2.38 1.99
CA ILE A 449 -21.16 -1.18 2.59
C ILE A 449 -20.94 0.00 1.64
N GLY A 450 -22.02 0.74 1.35
CA GLY A 450 -22.00 1.95 0.54
C GLY A 450 -22.67 3.12 1.25
N PHE A 451 -22.27 4.32 0.89
CA PHE A 451 -22.84 5.58 1.36
C PHE A 451 -23.03 6.56 0.21
N ILE A 452 -24.04 7.42 0.35
CA ILE A 452 -24.16 8.65 -0.42
C ILE A 452 -23.88 9.83 0.52
N VAL A 453 -23.08 10.77 0.04
CA VAL A 453 -22.71 12.00 0.72
C VAL A 453 -23.25 13.15 -0.12
N LEU A 454 -24.23 13.86 0.44
CA LEU A 454 -24.84 15.04 -0.18
C LEU A 454 -24.09 16.27 0.30
N VAL A 455 -23.62 17.09 -0.63
CA VAL A 455 -22.87 18.31 -0.34
C VAL A 455 -23.39 19.49 -1.14
N ASN A 456 -23.02 20.70 -0.74
CA ASN A 456 -23.23 21.90 -1.56
C ASN A 456 -22.59 21.70 -2.96
N PRO A 457 -23.33 21.91 -4.07
CA PRO A 457 -22.78 21.76 -5.43
C PRO A 457 -21.54 22.62 -5.69
N GLU A 458 -21.44 23.80 -5.08
CA GLU A 458 -20.28 24.70 -5.20
C GLU A 458 -19.01 24.13 -4.52
N LYS A 459 -19.16 23.20 -3.58
CA LYS A 459 -18.06 22.53 -2.87
C LYS A 459 -17.75 21.14 -3.42
N LYS A 460 -18.55 20.65 -4.39
CA LYS A 460 -18.45 19.30 -4.97
C LYS A 460 -17.01 18.90 -5.31
N GLN A 461 -16.34 19.70 -6.14
CA GLN A 461 -15.02 19.34 -6.66
C GLN A 461 -13.98 19.27 -5.54
N LYS A 462 -14.02 20.22 -4.60
CA LYS A 462 -13.10 20.24 -3.45
C LYS A 462 -13.28 18.99 -2.58
N ILE A 463 -14.52 18.60 -2.27
CA ILE A 463 -14.79 17.39 -1.47
C ILE A 463 -14.43 16.10 -2.23
N LEU A 464 -14.75 16.00 -3.52
CA LEU A 464 -14.37 14.84 -4.34
C LEU A 464 -12.85 14.64 -4.33
N ASN A 465 -12.10 15.70 -4.60
CA ASN A 465 -10.64 15.66 -4.62
C ASN A 465 -10.07 15.32 -3.23
N TRP A 466 -10.68 15.86 -2.17
CA TRP A 466 -10.29 15.59 -0.80
C TRP A 466 -10.51 14.13 -0.41
N PHE A 467 -11.69 13.57 -0.67
CA PHE A 467 -11.96 12.15 -0.39
C PHE A 467 -11.07 11.21 -1.20
N ARG A 468 -10.85 11.51 -2.49
CA ARG A 468 -9.94 10.73 -3.34
C ARG A 468 -8.50 10.78 -2.80
N GLY A 469 -8.02 11.97 -2.44
CA GLY A 469 -6.68 12.14 -1.85
C GLY A 469 -6.53 11.43 -0.49
N LEU A 470 -7.56 11.45 0.36
CA LEU A 470 -7.57 10.67 1.61
C LEU A 470 -7.54 9.16 1.34
N SER A 471 -8.35 8.69 0.38
CA SER A 471 -8.45 7.27 0.01
C SER A 471 -7.11 6.73 -0.53
N ASP A 472 -6.44 7.49 -1.40
CA ASP A 472 -5.13 7.14 -1.94
C ASP A 472 -4.03 7.15 -0.87
N GLY A 473 -4.21 7.95 0.18
CA GLY A 473 -3.30 8.02 1.33
C GLY A 473 -2.03 8.84 1.11
N TYR A 474 -1.98 9.67 0.07
CA TYR A 474 -0.83 10.54 -0.23
C TYR A 474 -1.03 12.00 0.18
N ILE A 475 -2.18 12.40 0.72
CA ILE A 475 -2.35 13.80 1.19
C ILE A 475 -2.04 13.95 2.68
N THR A 476 -1.53 15.11 3.07
CA THR A 476 -1.49 15.53 4.48
C THR A 476 -2.82 16.09 4.92
N PHE A 477 -3.34 15.61 6.06
CA PHE A 477 -4.52 16.17 6.73
C PHE A 477 -4.28 16.49 8.21
N ASN A 478 -3.07 16.20 8.71
CA ASN A 478 -2.59 16.57 10.03
C ASN A 478 -1.08 16.84 9.89
N ASP A 479 -0.66 18.07 10.17
CA ASP A 479 0.74 18.48 10.05
C ASP A 479 1.57 18.09 11.29
N ASP A 480 0.93 17.84 12.43
CA ASP A 480 1.59 17.42 13.69
C ASP A 480 1.92 15.93 13.70
N ASP A 481 1.19 15.13 12.91
CA ASP A 481 1.39 13.69 12.79
C ASP A 481 1.39 13.24 11.33
N ILE A 482 2.60 13.09 10.78
CA ILE A 482 2.81 12.63 9.41
C ILE A 482 2.44 11.15 9.21
N PHE A 483 2.34 10.35 10.28
CA PHE A 483 2.00 8.93 10.22
C PHE A 483 0.49 8.70 10.17
N MET A 484 -0.30 9.62 10.72
CA MET A 484 -1.75 9.51 10.79
C MET A 484 -2.39 9.22 9.44
N LYS A 485 -3.26 8.21 9.33
CA LYS A 485 -3.93 7.86 8.07
C LYS A 485 -5.43 7.69 8.33
N VAL A 486 -6.24 8.12 7.36
CA VAL A 486 -7.67 7.77 7.33
C VAL A 486 -7.82 6.36 6.77
N GLU A 487 -8.64 5.56 7.43
CA GLU A 487 -8.90 4.19 7.03
C GLU A 487 -9.43 4.08 5.59
N GLY A 488 -8.78 3.23 4.78
CA GLY A 488 -9.05 3.07 3.36
C GLY A 488 -8.25 1.92 2.74
N PRO A 489 -8.26 1.74 1.41
CA PRO A 489 -8.88 2.61 0.41
C PRO A 489 -10.40 2.40 0.27
N VAL A 490 -11.07 3.40 -0.28
CA VAL A 490 -12.49 3.40 -0.67
C VAL A 490 -12.67 3.87 -2.10
N ILE A 491 -13.76 3.45 -2.74
CA ILE A 491 -14.20 3.96 -4.03
C ILE A 491 -14.91 5.30 -3.77
N VAL A 492 -14.57 6.33 -4.56
CA VAL A 492 -15.17 7.66 -4.46
C VAL A 492 -15.60 8.12 -5.85
N HIS A 493 -16.90 8.08 -6.11
CA HIS A 493 -17.48 8.46 -7.39
C HIS A 493 -18.46 9.62 -7.26
N HIS A 494 -18.48 10.52 -8.24
CA HIS A 494 -19.63 11.39 -8.44
C HIS A 494 -20.81 10.60 -9.04
N TYR A 495 -22.05 11.05 -8.83
CA TYR A 495 -23.24 10.41 -9.41
C TYR A 495 -23.15 10.12 -10.91
N ASP A 496 -22.59 11.05 -11.69
CA ASP A 496 -22.46 10.90 -13.14
C ASP A 496 -21.50 9.78 -13.56
N GLU A 497 -20.60 9.38 -12.66
CA GLU A 497 -19.60 8.34 -12.87
C GLU A 497 -20.14 6.94 -12.52
N LEU A 498 -21.35 6.84 -11.98
CA LEU A 498 -21.97 5.60 -11.56
C LEU A 498 -22.59 4.82 -12.73
N ASP A 499 -22.57 3.50 -12.64
CA ASP A 499 -23.35 2.64 -13.51
C ASP A 499 -24.86 2.73 -13.20
N GLU A 500 -25.68 2.30 -14.15
CA GLU A 500 -27.15 2.36 -14.06
C GLU A 500 -27.75 1.51 -12.92
N VAL A 501 -27.05 0.49 -12.44
CA VAL A 501 -27.52 -0.34 -11.32
C VAL A 501 -27.36 0.43 -10.01
N ILE A 502 -26.20 1.05 -9.81
CA ILE A 502 -25.92 1.85 -8.61
C ILE A 502 -26.78 3.12 -8.61
N LYS A 503 -26.93 3.82 -9.76
CA LYS A 503 -27.79 5.01 -9.87
C LYS A 503 -29.21 4.75 -9.37
N LYS A 504 -29.83 3.63 -9.79
CA LYS A 504 -31.18 3.26 -9.35
C LYS A 504 -31.31 3.11 -7.83
N GLU A 505 -30.33 2.50 -7.18
CA GLU A 505 -30.36 2.34 -5.72
C GLU A 505 -30.10 3.68 -5.01
N VAL A 506 -29.20 4.53 -5.55
CA VAL A 506 -28.99 5.91 -5.07
C VAL A 506 -30.28 6.73 -5.16
N ASP A 507 -30.94 6.74 -6.31
CA ASP A 507 -32.18 7.49 -6.54
C ASP A 507 -33.31 7.03 -5.61
N LYS A 508 -33.38 5.73 -5.35
CA LYS A 508 -34.32 5.15 -4.39
C LYS A 508 -34.09 5.67 -2.97
N VAL A 509 -32.85 5.64 -2.48
CA VAL A 509 -32.51 6.14 -1.14
C VAL A 509 -32.78 7.64 -1.01
N LEU A 510 -32.48 8.43 -2.06
CA LEU A 510 -32.79 9.86 -2.12
C LEU A 510 -34.29 10.12 -2.04
N LYS A 511 -35.10 9.32 -2.76
CA LYS A 511 -36.57 9.45 -2.76
C LYS A 511 -37.17 9.11 -1.40
N GLU A 512 -36.69 8.05 -0.76
CA GLU A 512 -37.15 7.60 0.57
C GLU A 512 -36.84 8.63 1.68
N ASN A 513 -35.79 9.45 1.52
CA ASN A 513 -35.33 10.42 2.53
C ASN A 513 -35.59 11.88 2.15
N ARG A 514 -36.44 12.14 1.16
CA ARG A 514 -36.64 13.46 0.56
C ARG A 514 -37.01 14.54 1.58
N GLU A 515 -37.90 14.24 2.52
CA GLU A 515 -38.36 15.21 3.53
C GLU A 515 -37.22 15.63 4.46
N SER A 516 -36.44 14.66 4.95
CA SER A 516 -35.28 14.93 5.81
C SER A 516 -34.17 15.68 5.09
N ILE A 517 -33.94 15.39 3.80
CA ILE A 517 -32.93 16.07 2.98
C ILE A 517 -33.34 17.53 2.70
N ASN A 518 -34.62 17.76 2.35
CA ASN A 518 -35.12 19.10 2.02
C ASN A 518 -35.07 20.07 3.22
N GLY A 519 -35.03 19.55 4.45
CA GLY A 519 -34.88 20.37 5.66
C GLY A 519 -33.44 20.86 5.91
N VAL A 520 -32.46 20.44 5.11
CA VAL A 520 -31.05 20.81 5.28
C VAL A 520 -30.65 21.90 4.27
N ASP A 521 -30.28 23.07 4.79
CA ASP A 521 -29.67 24.12 3.97
C ASP A 521 -28.16 23.86 3.83
N PHE A 522 -27.69 23.34 2.69
CA PHE A 522 -26.27 23.05 2.46
C PHE A 522 -25.37 24.30 2.34
N LYS A 523 -25.94 25.50 2.19
CA LYS A 523 -25.20 26.77 2.10
C LYS A 523 -24.98 27.41 3.47
N ASP A 524 -25.89 27.16 4.41
CA ASP A 524 -25.75 27.58 5.80
C ASP A 524 -24.72 26.71 6.54
N VAL A 525 -23.46 27.16 6.51
CA VAL A 525 -22.35 26.50 7.21
C VAL A 525 -22.26 27.07 8.62
N PRO A 526 -22.30 26.23 9.68
CA PRO A 526 -22.28 26.72 11.05
C PRO A 526 -20.94 27.39 11.38
N ASN A 527 -20.96 28.36 12.29
CA ASN A 527 -19.75 29.08 12.70
C ASN A 527 -18.87 28.18 13.58
N ILE A 528 -17.79 27.66 12.99
CA ILE A 528 -16.82 26.76 13.65
C ILE A 528 -16.06 27.39 14.83
N GLU A 529 -16.15 28.71 14.99
CA GLU A 529 -15.60 29.43 16.16
C GLU A 529 -16.58 29.48 17.35
N ASN A 530 -17.81 28.97 17.20
CA ASN A 530 -18.82 28.96 18.26
C ASN A 530 -19.32 27.53 18.55
N TRP A 531 -19.04 27.02 19.77
CA TRP A 531 -19.46 25.68 20.21
C TRP A 531 -20.97 25.46 20.06
N GLU A 532 -21.78 26.44 20.46
CA GLU A 532 -23.24 26.33 20.40
C GLU A 532 -23.77 26.17 18.96
N SER A 533 -23.03 26.72 17.98
CA SER A 533 -23.38 26.58 16.57
C SER A 533 -23.03 25.22 15.99
N ILE A 534 -22.09 24.49 16.58
CA ILE A 534 -21.51 23.26 15.99
C ILE A 534 -21.81 21.99 16.78
N LYS A 535 -22.21 22.10 18.04
CA LYS A 535 -22.39 20.96 18.98
C LYS A 535 -23.32 19.86 18.47
N GLU A 536 -24.27 20.17 17.57
CA GLU A 536 -25.20 19.19 16.99
C GLU A 536 -24.59 18.40 15.80
N TYR A 537 -23.48 18.89 15.24
CA TYR A 537 -22.80 18.30 14.08
C TYR A 537 -21.50 17.58 14.44
N ILE A 538 -21.10 17.60 15.71
CA ILE A 538 -19.81 17.07 16.17
C ILE A 538 -20.06 16.07 17.29
N ASP A 539 -19.55 14.85 17.12
CA ASP A 539 -19.45 13.87 18.19
C ASP A 539 -17.99 13.69 18.60
N ILE A 540 -17.58 14.37 19.67
CA ILE A 540 -16.21 14.30 20.18
C ILE A 540 -15.87 12.95 20.84
N THR A 541 -16.86 12.10 21.11
CA THR A 541 -16.64 10.77 21.70
C THR A 541 -16.10 9.76 20.69
N LYS A 542 -16.06 10.09 19.40
CA LYS A 542 -15.49 9.25 18.36
C LYS A 542 -13.98 9.02 18.59
N PRO A 543 -13.42 7.87 18.16
CA PRO A 543 -11.98 7.60 18.29
C PRO A 543 -11.10 8.68 17.66
N PHE A 544 -11.50 9.12 16.46
CA PHE A 544 -10.80 10.12 15.68
C PHE A 544 -11.74 10.81 14.68
N PHE A 545 -11.49 12.09 14.40
CA PHE A 545 -11.88 12.70 13.13
C PHE A 545 -10.90 13.81 12.72
N ILE A 546 -10.82 14.13 11.42
CA ILE A 546 -9.94 15.19 10.90
C ILE A 546 -10.31 16.55 11.51
N GLY A 547 -9.32 17.22 12.11
CA GLY A 547 -9.51 18.49 12.83
C GLY A 547 -9.93 18.34 14.30
N GLN A 548 -10.10 17.13 14.83
CA GLN A 548 -10.57 16.90 16.20
C GLN A 548 -9.69 17.59 17.25
N ASN A 549 -8.36 17.48 17.15
CA ASN A 549 -7.45 18.12 18.11
C ASN A 549 -7.62 19.65 18.14
N ILE A 550 -7.88 20.28 16.99
CA ILE A 550 -8.08 21.72 16.89
C ILE A 550 -9.38 22.11 17.60
N ILE A 551 -10.46 21.36 17.37
CA ILE A 551 -11.76 21.58 18.04
C ILE A 551 -11.65 21.36 19.55
N LEU A 552 -11.00 20.28 19.98
CA LEU A 552 -10.82 19.97 21.41
C LEU A 552 -9.98 21.04 22.10
N ASN A 553 -8.90 21.51 21.48
CA ASN A 553 -8.06 22.58 22.04
C ASN A 553 -8.82 23.91 22.10
N ARG A 554 -9.59 24.23 21.05
CA ARG A 554 -10.35 25.48 20.94
C ARG A 554 -11.46 25.58 22.00
N PHE A 555 -12.25 24.53 22.15
CA PHE A 555 -13.41 24.52 23.04
C PHE A 555 -13.15 23.77 24.35
N PHE A 556 -11.89 23.58 24.72
CA PHE A 556 -11.52 22.80 25.91
C PHE A 556 -12.28 23.29 27.16
N LYS A 557 -12.31 24.61 27.38
CA LYS A 557 -13.02 25.20 28.53
C LYS A 557 -14.53 25.03 28.46
N ASP A 558 -15.11 25.11 27.28
CA ASP A 558 -16.56 24.95 27.08
C ASP A 558 -16.99 23.48 27.22
N LEU A 559 -16.11 22.55 26.85
CA LEU A 559 -16.32 21.10 26.92
C LEU A 559 -16.06 20.51 28.32
N PHE A 560 -15.03 21.01 29.02
CA PHE A 560 -14.50 20.39 30.24
C PHE A 560 -14.46 21.33 31.47
N GLY A 561 -14.81 22.61 31.31
CA GLY A 561 -14.74 23.60 32.38
C GLY A 561 -13.32 24.11 32.67
N THR A 562 -13.10 24.69 33.86
CA THR A 562 -11.81 25.28 34.29
C THR A 562 -10.86 24.32 35.01
N ARG A 563 -11.28 23.07 35.27
CA ARG A 563 -10.42 22.06 35.91
C ARG A 563 -9.71 21.23 34.85
N ILE A 564 -8.39 21.37 34.85
CA ILE A 564 -7.44 20.67 34.00
C ILE A 564 -7.39 19.20 34.47
N PRO A 565 -7.65 18.19 33.63
CA PRO A 565 -6.92 16.92 33.76
C PRO A 565 -5.48 17.25 33.37
N GLU A 566 -4.52 17.12 34.29
CA GLU A 566 -3.12 17.51 34.10
C GLU A 566 -2.57 17.06 32.73
N LEU A 567 -2.65 17.94 31.74
CA LEU A 567 -1.96 17.82 30.45
C LEU A 567 -0.51 18.21 30.72
N HIS A 568 0.26 17.27 31.28
CA HIS A 568 1.70 17.47 31.47
C HIS A 568 2.41 17.50 30.11
N GLU A 569 2.59 18.71 29.57
CA GLU A 569 3.79 19.05 28.82
C GLU A 569 4.99 18.98 29.77
N LYS A 570 5.68 17.84 29.84
CA LYS A 570 7.11 17.83 30.18
C LYS A 570 7.89 16.75 29.40
N SER A 571 8.83 17.28 28.62
CA SER A 571 10.14 16.74 28.25
C SER A 571 10.25 15.86 27.01
N SER A 572 10.42 16.55 25.88
CA SER A 572 11.65 16.43 25.09
C SER A 572 12.90 16.56 25.99
N ALA A 573 13.36 15.45 26.57
CA ALA A 573 14.71 15.34 27.12
C ALA A 573 15.19 13.89 27.11
N GLY A 574 16.24 13.62 26.31
CA GLY A 574 17.23 12.57 26.50
C GLY A 574 16.75 11.17 26.89
N ILE A 575 16.70 10.27 25.91
CA ILE A 575 16.86 8.84 26.17
C ILE A 575 18.28 8.65 26.72
N SER A 576 18.39 8.54 28.04
CA SER A 576 19.57 8.01 28.71
C SER A 576 19.19 6.70 29.39
N SER A 577 19.82 5.64 28.91
CA SER A 577 19.81 4.30 29.47
C SER A 577 20.25 4.32 30.93
N SER A 578 19.41 3.84 31.85
CA SER A 578 19.77 2.97 32.99
C SER A 578 18.72 3.04 34.11
N SER A 579 18.28 1.87 34.57
CA SER A 579 18.05 1.45 35.98
C SER A 579 16.99 0.34 35.99
N ARG A 580 17.44 -0.91 36.14
CA ARG A 580 17.66 -1.63 37.42
C ARG A 580 16.35 -2.10 38.06
N ILE A 581 16.05 -3.35 37.72
CA ILE A 581 15.30 -4.33 38.50
C ILE A 581 15.69 -4.22 39.98
N ILE A 582 14.71 -3.97 40.86
CA ILE A 582 14.81 -4.24 42.29
C ILE A 582 13.59 -5.04 42.70
N HIS A 583 13.82 -6.31 43.00
CA HIS A 583 12.93 -7.17 43.76
C HIS A 583 12.92 -6.72 45.23
N GLU A 584 11.76 -6.36 45.77
CA GLU A 584 11.53 -6.42 47.22
C GLU A 584 10.37 -7.36 47.53
N ARG A 585 10.73 -8.52 48.10
CA ARG A 585 9.85 -9.37 48.89
C ARG A 585 9.42 -8.59 50.14
N ARG A 586 8.11 -8.52 50.40
CA ARG A 586 7.60 -8.28 51.76
C ARG A 586 6.72 -9.42 52.21
N SER A 587 7.04 -9.85 53.42
CA SER A 587 6.54 -10.97 54.20
C SER A 587 5.11 -10.76 54.68
N LEU A 588 4.38 -11.88 54.73
CA LEU A 588 3.11 -12.09 55.40
C LEU A 588 3.17 -11.74 56.90
N SER A 589 2.09 -11.16 57.42
CA SER A 589 1.69 -11.29 58.82
C SER A 589 0.17 -11.32 58.92
N ASP A 590 -0.33 -12.40 59.52
CA ASP A 590 -1.72 -12.68 59.85
C ASP A 590 -2.34 -11.65 60.81
N SER A 591 -3.62 -11.34 60.58
CA SER A 591 -4.61 -11.18 61.64
C SER A 591 -6.01 -11.28 61.05
N GLY A 592 -6.74 -12.33 61.41
CA GLY A 592 -8.09 -12.60 60.93
C GLY A 592 -9.18 -11.76 61.61
N SER A 593 -10.27 -11.57 60.89
CA SER A 593 -11.61 -11.41 61.43
C SER A 593 -12.62 -11.83 60.36
N GLU A 594 -13.49 -12.76 60.73
CA GLU A 594 -14.53 -13.40 59.93
C GLU A 594 -15.56 -12.38 59.41
N HIS A 595 -15.76 -12.34 58.09
CA HIS A 595 -17.01 -11.88 57.47
C HIS A 595 -17.31 -12.76 56.25
N GLU A 596 -18.44 -13.45 56.29
CA GLU A 596 -19.01 -14.22 55.16
C GLU A 596 -19.23 -13.30 53.94
N PRO A 597 -18.76 -13.66 52.73
CA PRO A 597 -19.15 -12.97 51.53
C PRO A 597 -20.45 -13.57 50.98
N GLN A 598 -21.49 -12.75 50.93
CA GLN A 598 -22.71 -12.98 50.17
C GLN A 598 -22.39 -13.14 48.68
N LEU A 599 -22.95 -14.17 48.08
CA LEU A 599 -22.95 -14.46 46.64
C LEU A 599 -23.51 -13.26 45.85
N ALA A 600 -22.70 -12.67 44.96
CA ALA A 600 -23.16 -11.79 43.90
C ALA A 600 -23.12 -12.54 42.55
N THR A 601 -24.07 -13.46 42.38
CA THR A 601 -24.52 -13.91 41.05
C THR A 601 -25.57 -12.92 40.57
N GLU A 602 -25.29 -12.19 39.48
CA GLU A 602 -26.24 -11.75 38.43
C GLU A 602 -25.60 -10.64 37.57
N PHE A 603 -25.09 -10.99 36.38
CA PHE A 603 -24.89 -10.01 35.31
C PHE A 603 -25.92 -10.31 34.22
N TYR A 604 -27.00 -9.54 34.21
CA TYR A 604 -28.06 -9.59 33.21
C TYR A 604 -27.62 -8.92 31.90
N VAL A 605 -27.83 -9.61 30.77
CA VAL A 605 -27.91 -9.01 29.44
C VAL A 605 -29.32 -9.26 28.91
N SER A 606 -30.22 -8.28 29.08
CA SER A 606 -31.48 -8.24 28.34
C SER A 606 -31.46 -7.08 27.35
N SER A 607 -31.70 -7.42 26.08
CA SER A 607 -32.04 -6.50 25.01
C SER A 607 -33.25 -5.65 25.40
N GLY A 608 -33.03 -4.36 25.67
CA GLY A 608 -34.10 -3.41 25.93
C GLY A 608 -33.53 -2.02 26.19
N ALA A 609 -33.72 -1.10 25.25
CA ALA A 609 -33.59 0.32 25.53
C ALA A 609 -34.73 0.69 26.48
N GLN A 610 -34.43 1.08 27.73
CA GLN A 610 -35.32 1.90 28.56
C GLN A 610 -34.58 2.56 29.74
N ASP A 611 -34.72 3.89 29.77
CA ASP A 611 -34.61 4.87 30.86
C ASP A 611 -33.86 4.50 32.14
N PHE A 612 -32.71 5.16 32.34
CA PHE A 612 -32.04 5.25 33.65
C PHE A 612 -32.69 6.36 34.48
N SER A 613 -33.44 5.97 35.52
CA SER A 613 -33.81 6.85 36.63
C SER A 613 -33.19 6.37 37.95
N GLY A 614 -32.37 7.24 38.53
CA GLY A 614 -31.95 7.40 39.94
C GLY A 614 -31.70 6.21 40.89
N SER A 615 -30.52 6.19 41.51
CA SER A 615 -30.38 6.38 42.97
C SER A 615 -28.91 6.64 43.36
N GLU A 616 -28.74 7.58 44.30
CA GLU A 616 -27.46 8.09 44.80
C GLU A 616 -26.80 7.13 45.79
N GLU A 617 -25.52 6.82 45.58
CA GLU A 617 -24.59 6.55 46.68
C GLU A 617 -23.28 7.32 46.49
N ARG A 618 -22.86 7.98 47.58
CA ARG A 618 -21.76 8.95 47.64
C ARG A 618 -20.41 8.24 47.70
N GLY A 619 -19.47 8.59 46.79
CA GLY A 619 -18.04 8.35 47.06
C GLY A 619 -17.05 8.24 45.89
N SER A 620 -16.98 9.19 44.95
CA SER A 620 -15.70 9.68 44.38
C SER A 620 -15.99 10.84 43.42
N ARG A 621 -15.42 12.02 43.68
CA ARG A 621 -15.59 13.21 42.84
C ARG A 621 -14.55 13.21 41.72
N ASP A 622 -14.92 12.65 40.57
CA ASP A 622 -14.38 12.98 39.24
C ASP A 622 -15.52 12.82 38.23
N GLN A 623 -16.35 13.86 38.11
CA GLN A 623 -17.50 13.87 37.20
C GLN A 623 -17.31 14.98 36.17
N GLY A 624 -16.91 14.60 34.95
CA GLY A 624 -16.95 15.47 33.77
C GLY A 624 -18.22 15.17 32.97
N VAL A 625 -19.07 16.16 32.76
CA VAL A 625 -20.22 16.09 31.84
C VAL A 625 -19.74 16.51 30.47
N ILE A 626 -19.89 15.66 29.46
CA ILE A 626 -19.58 16.00 28.06
C ILE A 626 -20.88 16.01 27.27
N ALA A 627 -21.28 17.19 26.77
CA ALA A 627 -22.47 17.36 25.93
C ALA A 627 -23.73 16.66 26.51
N GLY A 628 -23.94 16.72 27.83
CA GLY A 628 -25.09 16.11 28.51
C GLY A 628 -24.97 14.60 28.83
N ARG A 629 -23.87 13.93 28.44
CA ARG A 629 -23.56 12.55 28.84
C ARG A 629 -22.57 12.54 30.01
N VAL A 630 -22.93 11.85 31.10
CA VAL A 630 -22.02 11.53 32.20
C VAL A 630 -21.23 10.29 31.80
N LEU A 631 -19.92 10.42 31.59
CA LEU A 631 -19.06 9.28 31.25
C LEU A 631 -18.42 8.72 32.52
N ASN A 632 -19.03 7.69 33.09
CA ASN A 632 -18.49 6.94 34.23
C ASN A 632 -17.55 5.82 33.75
N LYS A 633 -16.42 6.20 33.13
CA LYS A 633 -15.39 5.24 32.71
C LYS A 633 -14.35 5.00 33.81
N LYS A 634 -13.86 3.76 33.91
CA LYS A 634 -12.86 3.35 34.89
C LYS A 634 -11.57 2.91 34.19
N LEU A 635 -10.44 3.01 34.88
CA LEU A 635 -9.24 2.28 34.46
C LEU A 635 -9.47 0.78 34.65
N PHE A 636 -8.98 -0.03 33.72
CA PHE A 636 -9.09 -1.48 33.85
C PHE A 636 -8.09 -1.98 34.87
N VAL A 637 -8.59 -2.60 35.94
CA VAL A 637 -7.78 -3.25 36.96
C VAL A 637 -8.40 -4.63 37.19
N TYR A 638 -7.57 -5.66 37.09
CA TYR A 638 -7.98 -7.03 37.33
C TYR A 638 -7.15 -7.64 38.46
N GLN A 639 -7.84 -8.10 39.51
CA GLN A 639 -7.25 -8.92 40.57
C GLN A 639 -7.80 -10.33 40.44
N ARG A 640 -6.91 -11.31 40.34
CA ARG A 640 -7.30 -12.71 40.20
C ARG A 640 -7.72 -13.27 41.56
N GLU A 641 -8.93 -13.79 41.63
CA GLU A 641 -9.37 -14.59 42.77
C GLU A 641 -8.82 -16.03 42.67
N GLN A 642 -8.38 -16.59 43.79
CA GLN A 642 -8.04 -18.01 43.87
C GLN A 642 -9.34 -18.83 43.96
N LYS A 643 -9.61 -19.60 42.91
CA LYS A 643 -10.77 -20.51 42.81
C LYS A 643 -10.27 -21.96 42.74
N GLU A 644 -11.06 -22.91 43.20
CA GLU A 644 -10.74 -24.33 43.07
C GLU A 644 -10.57 -24.75 41.60
N ALA A 645 -9.64 -25.68 41.35
CA ALA A 645 -9.33 -26.14 40.01
C ALA A 645 -10.52 -26.87 39.36
N ARG A 646 -10.98 -26.36 38.22
CA ARG A 646 -12.07 -26.94 37.42
C ARG A 646 -11.63 -28.26 36.76
N LYS A 647 -12.59 -29.13 36.46
CA LYS A 647 -12.32 -30.35 35.66
C LYS A 647 -12.40 -30.00 34.16
N SER A 648 -11.52 -30.59 33.34
CA SER A 648 -11.68 -30.53 31.88
C SER A 648 -12.86 -31.40 31.43
N VAL A 649 -13.37 -31.17 30.21
CA VAL A 649 -14.50 -31.96 29.67
C VAL A 649 -14.12 -33.42 29.49
N LEU A 650 -12.83 -33.70 29.22
CA LEU A 650 -12.30 -35.05 29.08
C LEU A 650 -11.70 -35.61 30.39
N TYR A 651 -11.95 -34.96 31.54
CA TYR A 651 -11.30 -35.30 32.80
C TYR A 651 -11.50 -36.77 33.23
N GLU A 652 -12.75 -37.26 33.17
CA GLU A 652 -13.04 -38.64 33.55
C GLU A 652 -12.40 -39.64 32.56
N GLU A 653 -12.21 -39.24 31.30
CA GLU A 653 -11.63 -40.06 30.25
C GLU A 653 -10.12 -40.13 30.40
N HIS A 654 -9.47 -39.02 30.76
CA HIS A 654 -8.06 -38.99 31.15
C HIS A 654 -7.80 -39.91 32.33
N LYS A 655 -8.66 -39.88 33.35
CA LYS A 655 -8.56 -40.78 34.50
C LYS A 655 -8.70 -42.25 34.11
N LYS A 656 -9.67 -42.60 33.27
CA LYS A 656 -9.85 -43.97 32.76
C LYS A 656 -8.62 -44.45 32.00
N LEU A 657 -7.96 -43.56 31.25
CA LEU A 657 -6.72 -43.85 30.51
C LEU A 657 -5.46 -43.87 31.39
N GLY A 658 -5.59 -43.72 32.72
CA GLY A 658 -4.47 -43.80 33.66
C GLY A 658 -3.63 -42.52 33.75
N ALA A 659 -4.16 -41.37 33.31
CA ALA A 659 -3.43 -40.12 33.37
C ALA A 659 -3.12 -39.68 34.80
N VAL A 660 -1.89 -39.23 35.03
CA VAL A 660 -1.51 -38.47 36.22
C VAL A 660 -2.02 -37.05 36.05
N MET A 661 -2.96 -36.62 36.89
CA MET A 661 -3.57 -35.30 36.81
C MET A 661 -2.79 -34.29 37.66
N THR A 662 -2.54 -33.10 37.11
CA THR A 662 -1.99 -31.95 37.81
C THR A 662 -2.93 -30.77 37.75
N GLU A 663 -2.75 -29.81 38.64
CA GLU A 663 -3.33 -28.48 38.46
C GLU A 663 -2.48 -27.68 37.48
N PHE A 664 -3.13 -27.13 36.46
CA PHE A 664 -2.54 -26.23 35.48
C PHE A 664 -3.56 -25.15 35.15
N ALA A 665 -3.19 -23.88 35.36
CA ALA A 665 -4.04 -22.73 35.04
C ALA A 665 -5.46 -22.74 35.65
N GLY A 666 -5.64 -23.31 36.85
CA GLY A 666 -6.96 -23.44 37.47
C GLY A 666 -7.82 -24.57 36.90
N TYR A 667 -7.22 -25.49 36.13
CA TYR A 667 -7.84 -26.72 35.66
C TYR A 667 -7.05 -27.95 36.12
N ARG A 668 -7.75 -29.07 36.32
CA ARG A 668 -7.14 -30.38 36.49
C ARG A 668 -6.88 -31.00 35.12
N MET A 669 -5.61 -31.00 34.70
CA MET A 669 -5.16 -31.42 33.36
C MET A 669 -4.25 -32.65 33.44
N PRO A 670 -4.21 -33.51 32.41
CA PRO A 670 -3.29 -34.64 32.37
C PRO A 670 -1.85 -34.14 32.21
N LEU A 671 -0.96 -34.56 33.11
CA LEU A 671 0.48 -34.28 33.05
C LEU A 671 1.23 -35.32 32.21
N ARG A 672 0.84 -36.59 32.34
CA ARG A 672 1.38 -37.75 31.62
C ARG A 672 0.48 -38.97 31.80
N TYR A 673 0.52 -39.89 30.85
CA TYR A 673 -0.11 -41.21 30.86
C TYR A 673 0.93 -42.32 31.04
N GLY A 674 2.19 -42.07 30.65
CA GLY A 674 3.29 -43.03 30.71
C GLY A 674 4.65 -42.35 30.81
N SER A 675 5.66 -42.88 30.10
CA SER A 675 6.97 -42.24 30.02
C SER A 675 7.02 -41.18 28.90
N ILE A 676 7.83 -40.14 29.07
CA ILE A 676 7.98 -39.05 28.09
C ILE A 676 8.36 -39.60 26.69
N ILE A 677 9.26 -40.59 26.65
CA ILE A 677 9.74 -41.20 25.40
C ILE A 677 8.61 -41.99 24.73
N GLU A 678 7.83 -42.75 25.50
CA GLU A 678 6.71 -43.54 24.99
C GLU A 678 5.61 -42.65 24.41
N GLU A 679 5.22 -41.59 25.13
CA GLU A 679 4.24 -40.63 24.64
C GLU A 679 4.74 -39.91 23.39
N HIS A 680 6.00 -39.46 23.38
CA HIS A 680 6.62 -38.86 22.20
C HIS A 680 6.57 -39.79 20.99
N ASN A 681 7.01 -41.03 21.15
CA ASN A 681 7.01 -42.04 20.09
C ASN A 681 5.59 -42.38 19.62
N THR A 682 4.61 -42.40 20.55
CA THR A 682 3.21 -42.67 20.21
C THR A 682 2.64 -41.55 19.33
N VAL A 683 2.84 -40.28 19.69
CA VAL A 683 2.40 -39.14 18.86
C VAL A 683 3.12 -39.09 17.52
N ARG A 684 4.43 -39.41 17.49
CA ARG A 684 5.23 -39.46 16.26
C ARG A 684 4.76 -40.53 15.28
N ASN A 685 4.27 -41.67 15.77
CA ASN A 685 3.87 -42.81 14.93
C ASN A 685 2.35 -42.91 14.71
N ALA A 686 1.54 -42.20 15.50
CA ALA A 686 0.08 -42.24 15.43
C ALA A 686 -0.53 -40.83 15.45
N ALA A 687 -1.40 -40.52 16.42
CA ALA A 687 -1.92 -39.18 16.66
C ALA A 687 -2.11 -38.98 18.17
N GLY A 688 -1.68 -37.83 18.69
CA GLY A 688 -2.00 -37.35 20.03
C GLY A 688 -3.17 -36.38 19.98
N ILE A 689 -4.07 -36.47 20.97
CA ILE A 689 -5.11 -35.49 21.22
C ILE A 689 -4.69 -34.66 22.42
N PHE A 690 -4.60 -33.34 22.24
CA PHE A 690 -4.37 -32.38 23.30
C PHE A 690 -5.71 -31.83 23.78
N ASP A 691 -5.98 -32.02 25.06
CA ASP A 691 -7.13 -31.42 25.73
C ASP A 691 -6.86 -29.94 26.01
N LEU A 692 -7.41 -29.07 25.15
CA LEU A 692 -7.31 -27.62 25.29
C LEU A 692 -8.57 -27.03 25.94
N SER A 693 -9.39 -27.84 26.63
CA SER A 693 -10.62 -27.37 27.29
C SER A 693 -10.39 -26.31 28.37
N HIS A 694 -9.15 -26.15 28.83
CA HIS A 694 -8.75 -25.11 29.76
C HIS A 694 -8.67 -23.72 29.11
N MET A 695 -8.31 -23.61 27.81
CA MET A 695 -8.17 -22.32 27.10
C MET A 695 -9.51 -21.68 26.78
N GLY A 696 -9.69 -20.39 27.04
CA GLY A 696 -10.96 -19.70 26.84
C GLY A 696 -11.36 -19.59 25.36
N LEU A 697 -12.67 -19.57 25.09
CA LEU A 697 -13.24 -19.42 23.75
C LEU A 697 -14.28 -18.32 23.73
N VAL A 698 -14.01 -17.25 23.00
CA VAL A 698 -14.90 -16.09 22.89
C VAL A 698 -15.29 -15.88 21.44
N GLU A 699 -16.59 -15.92 21.15
CA GLU A 699 -17.12 -15.53 19.84
C GLU A 699 -17.37 -14.03 19.81
N ILE A 700 -16.83 -13.36 18.79
CA ILE A 700 -17.14 -11.96 18.48
C ILE A 700 -17.82 -11.92 17.12
N SER A 701 -19.05 -11.42 17.08
CA SER A 701 -19.89 -11.47 15.88
C SER A 701 -20.75 -10.22 15.67
N GLY A 702 -21.33 -10.12 14.48
CA GLY A 702 -22.15 -8.99 14.03
C GLY A 702 -21.39 -8.02 13.13
N ASP A 703 -22.10 -7.06 12.56
CA ASP A 703 -21.59 -6.15 11.53
C ASP A 703 -20.35 -5.34 11.95
N TRP A 704 -20.15 -5.17 13.26
CA TRP A 704 -19.08 -4.39 13.85
C TRP A 704 -17.93 -5.23 14.43
N ALA A 705 -18.01 -6.56 14.34
CA ALA A 705 -17.03 -7.46 14.94
C ALA A 705 -15.59 -7.18 14.50
N THR A 706 -15.39 -7.00 13.18
CA THR A 706 -14.06 -6.72 12.60
C THR A 706 -13.49 -5.41 13.14
N ILE A 707 -14.29 -4.33 13.13
CA ILE A 707 -13.87 -3.00 13.58
C ILE A 707 -13.55 -2.99 15.08
N PHE A 708 -14.39 -3.66 15.87
CA PHE A 708 -14.16 -3.81 17.30
C PHE A 708 -12.85 -4.55 17.57
N LEU A 709 -12.61 -5.66 16.89
CA LEU A 709 -11.38 -6.44 17.02
C LEU A 709 -10.13 -5.65 16.58
N ASP A 710 -10.20 -4.91 15.47
CA ASP A 710 -9.12 -4.01 15.04
C ASP A 710 -8.83 -2.90 16.07
N THR A 711 -9.80 -2.56 16.94
CA THR A 711 -9.63 -1.56 18.00
C THR A 711 -8.91 -2.13 19.23
N VAL A 712 -9.17 -3.40 19.58
CA VAL A 712 -8.68 -4.01 20.84
C VAL A 712 -7.52 -4.96 20.65
N THR A 713 -7.09 -5.21 19.40
CA THR A 713 -6.00 -6.14 19.08
C THR A 713 -4.92 -5.49 18.21
N THR A 714 -3.71 -6.04 18.23
CA THR A 714 -2.54 -5.42 17.55
C THR A 714 -2.41 -5.72 16.06
N ASN A 715 -3.00 -6.81 15.58
CA ASN A 715 -2.94 -7.21 14.17
C ASN A 715 -4.30 -7.00 13.49
N TYR A 716 -4.27 -6.49 12.25
CA TYR A 716 -5.48 -6.23 11.47
C TYR A 716 -6.27 -7.52 11.18
N VAL A 717 -7.36 -7.70 11.92
CA VAL A 717 -8.31 -8.81 11.77
C VAL A 717 -9.03 -8.73 10.42
N ALA A 718 -9.21 -7.53 9.88
CA ALA A 718 -9.77 -7.31 8.54
C ALA A 718 -9.00 -8.02 7.40
N TRP A 719 -7.75 -8.45 7.62
CA TRP A 719 -6.97 -9.20 6.62
C TRP A 719 -7.26 -10.70 6.61
N LEU A 720 -7.87 -11.24 7.67
CA LEU A 720 -8.20 -12.65 7.73
C LEU A 720 -9.36 -12.99 6.79
N LYS A 721 -9.17 -14.02 5.98
CA LYS A 721 -10.25 -14.65 5.21
C LYS A 721 -10.91 -15.75 6.04
N PRO A 722 -12.18 -16.11 5.75
CA PRO A 722 -12.82 -17.25 6.39
C PRO A 722 -11.96 -18.52 6.31
N GLY A 723 -11.72 -19.15 7.46
CA GLY A 723 -10.83 -20.31 7.63
C GLY A 723 -9.39 -19.97 7.99
N GLU A 724 -8.99 -18.70 7.96
CA GLU A 724 -7.66 -18.25 8.39
C GLU A 724 -7.65 -17.86 9.87
N SER A 725 -6.45 -17.83 10.44
CA SER A 725 -6.21 -17.36 11.81
C SER A 725 -4.85 -16.67 11.91
N HIS A 726 -4.69 -15.84 12.91
CA HIS A 726 -3.42 -15.22 13.25
C HIS A 726 -3.30 -14.99 14.76
N TYR A 727 -2.06 -14.88 15.20
CA TYR A 727 -1.72 -14.48 16.56
C TYR A 727 -1.87 -12.96 16.71
N SER A 728 -2.27 -12.48 17.88
CA SER A 728 -2.43 -11.07 18.18
C SER A 728 -2.25 -10.81 19.68
N TYR A 729 -2.08 -9.55 20.08
CA TYR A 729 -2.07 -9.17 21.50
C TYR A 729 -3.30 -8.33 21.83
N LEU A 730 -3.83 -8.52 23.04
CA LEU A 730 -4.68 -7.54 23.70
C LEU A 730 -3.79 -6.58 24.47
N LEU A 731 -3.97 -5.28 24.27
CA LEU A 731 -3.22 -4.25 24.98
C LEU A 731 -4.13 -3.45 25.90
N ASP A 732 -3.57 -2.99 27.02
CA ASP A 732 -4.20 -1.96 27.83
C ASP A 732 -3.93 -0.56 27.24
N THR A 733 -4.40 0.47 27.93
CA THR A 733 -4.29 1.87 27.50
C THR A 733 -2.87 2.44 27.49
N ASP A 734 -1.95 1.81 28.22
CA ASP A 734 -0.53 2.18 28.26
C ASP A 734 0.29 1.38 27.24
N GLY A 735 -0.36 0.48 26.48
CA GLY A 735 0.29 -0.40 25.52
C GLY A 735 0.95 -1.62 26.17
N ASN A 736 0.66 -1.92 27.43
CA ASN A 736 1.11 -3.16 28.06
C ASN A 736 0.27 -4.33 27.56
N ILE A 737 0.91 -5.49 27.44
CA ILE A 737 0.23 -6.71 27.01
C ILE A 737 -0.68 -7.20 28.14
N ILE A 738 -1.98 -7.27 27.86
CA ILE A 738 -2.98 -7.93 28.72
C ILE A 738 -2.87 -9.44 28.54
N ASP A 739 -2.95 -9.91 27.30
CA ASP A 739 -2.72 -11.32 26.95
C ASP A 739 -2.34 -11.44 25.47
N ASP A 740 -1.74 -12.57 25.13
CA ASP A 740 -1.62 -13.03 23.76
C ASP A 740 -2.78 -13.95 23.38
N ILE A 741 -3.30 -13.76 22.17
CA ILE A 741 -4.53 -14.42 21.70
C ILE A 741 -4.35 -14.96 20.29
N MET A 742 -5.17 -15.96 19.95
CA MET A 742 -5.33 -16.42 18.57
C MET A 742 -6.71 -16.04 18.07
N VAL A 743 -6.78 -15.31 16.96
CA VAL A 743 -8.04 -14.89 16.33
C VAL A 743 -8.29 -15.75 15.09
N TYR A 744 -9.44 -16.42 15.06
CA TYR A 744 -9.90 -17.25 13.94
C TYR A 744 -11.05 -16.55 13.23
N CYS A 745 -10.96 -16.42 11.90
CA CYS A 745 -12.05 -15.91 11.08
C CYS A 745 -12.95 -17.08 10.64
N VAL A 746 -14.14 -17.19 11.22
CA VAL A 746 -15.14 -18.19 10.80
C VAL A 746 -15.92 -17.68 9.60
N ALA A 747 -16.29 -16.40 9.63
CA ALA A 747 -16.88 -15.65 8.52
C ALA A 747 -16.52 -14.16 8.69
N ARG A 748 -16.74 -13.33 7.65
CA ARG A 748 -16.37 -11.89 7.65
C ARG A 748 -16.88 -11.08 8.86
N ASN A 749 -17.99 -11.50 9.48
CA ASN A 749 -18.61 -10.86 10.63
C ASN A 749 -18.71 -11.81 11.84
N ARG A 750 -17.89 -12.86 11.89
CA ARG A 750 -17.90 -13.86 12.96
C ARG A 750 -16.50 -14.43 13.18
N TYR A 751 -15.97 -14.16 14.36
CA TYR A 751 -14.63 -14.54 14.79
C TYR A 751 -14.69 -15.36 16.07
N ILE A 752 -13.70 -16.21 16.27
CA ILE A 752 -13.46 -16.91 17.53
C ILE A 752 -12.08 -16.50 18.03
N ILE A 753 -12.02 -16.00 19.25
CA ILE A 753 -10.79 -15.73 19.96
C ILE A 753 -10.51 -16.90 20.91
N VAL A 754 -9.31 -17.45 20.83
CA VAL A 754 -8.76 -18.37 21.83
C VAL A 754 -7.85 -17.58 22.75
N VAL A 755 -8.13 -17.62 24.04
CA VAL A 755 -7.37 -16.94 25.10
C VAL A 755 -6.74 -17.93 26.06
N ASN A 756 -5.66 -17.53 26.72
CA ASN A 756 -4.99 -18.42 27.66
C ASN A 756 -5.89 -18.72 28.87
N ALA A 757 -5.85 -19.96 29.36
CA ALA A 757 -6.71 -20.44 30.43
C ALA A 757 -6.63 -19.60 31.72
N VAL A 758 -5.43 -19.13 32.05
CA VAL A 758 -5.19 -18.28 33.24
C VAL A 758 -5.91 -16.92 33.12
N ASN A 759 -6.10 -16.45 31.89
CA ASN A 759 -6.54 -15.09 31.58
C ASN A 759 -8.00 -15.02 31.09
N GLU A 760 -8.69 -16.16 30.91
CA GLU A 760 -10.06 -16.20 30.35
C GLU A 760 -11.02 -15.16 30.97
N GLU A 761 -11.07 -15.08 32.30
CA GLU A 761 -11.93 -14.12 33.01
C GLU A 761 -11.47 -12.67 32.81
N LYS A 762 -10.16 -12.41 32.86
CA LYS A 762 -9.55 -11.09 32.66
C LYS A 762 -9.84 -10.57 31.26
N ASP A 763 -9.62 -11.39 30.24
CA ASP A 763 -9.73 -10.99 28.84
C ASP A 763 -11.19 -10.81 28.44
N LEU A 764 -12.09 -11.67 28.93
CA LEU A 764 -13.52 -11.51 28.73
C LEU A 764 -14.03 -10.22 29.39
N LEU A 765 -13.60 -9.93 30.63
CA LEU A 765 -13.93 -8.67 31.31
C LEU A 765 -13.44 -7.46 30.52
N TRP A 766 -12.20 -7.49 30.03
CA TRP A 766 -11.65 -6.43 29.18
C TRP A 766 -12.49 -6.24 27.91
N LEU A 767 -12.69 -7.30 27.12
CA LEU A 767 -13.44 -7.24 25.86
C LEU A 767 -14.88 -6.74 26.07
N VAL A 768 -15.59 -7.29 27.06
CA VAL A 768 -16.97 -6.88 27.36
C VAL A 768 -17.02 -5.46 27.89
N GLY A 769 -16.09 -5.07 28.77
CA GLY A 769 -16.06 -3.73 29.36
C GLY A 769 -15.73 -2.65 28.34
N VAL A 770 -14.76 -2.88 27.45
CA VAL A 770 -14.47 -1.96 26.33
C VAL A 770 -15.67 -1.88 25.38
N ASN A 771 -16.28 -3.01 25.03
CA ASN A 771 -17.45 -3.07 24.16
C ASN A 771 -18.66 -2.29 24.71
N ASN A 772 -18.81 -2.22 26.04
CA ASN A 772 -19.87 -1.49 26.72
C ASN A 772 -19.48 -0.06 27.12
N GLY A 773 -18.25 0.38 26.80
CA GLY A 773 -17.76 1.73 27.13
C GLY A 773 -17.52 1.93 28.62
N MET A 774 -17.24 0.87 29.39
CA MET A 774 -16.97 0.91 30.83
C MET A 774 -15.53 1.32 31.14
N TYR A 775 -14.58 1.00 30.26
CA TYR A 775 -13.17 1.27 30.47
C TYR A 775 -12.67 2.45 29.64
N VAL A 776 -11.70 3.17 30.20
CA VAL A 776 -10.88 4.15 29.47
C VAL A 776 -10.08 3.39 28.41
N ILE A 777 -10.08 3.91 27.18
CA ILE A 777 -9.30 3.37 26.04
C ILE A 777 -8.27 4.38 25.50
N ASP A 778 -8.26 5.61 26.02
CA ASP A 778 -7.32 6.68 25.68
C ASP A 778 -7.12 7.54 26.94
N HIS A 779 -5.90 7.58 27.47
CA HIS A 779 -5.59 8.36 28.68
C HIS A 779 -5.70 9.86 28.48
N LYS A 780 -5.34 10.34 27.28
CA LYS A 780 -5.37 11.76 26.95
C LYS A 780 -6.82 12.24 26.77
N TYR A 781 -7.67 11.38 26.24
CA TYR A 781 -9.08 11.65 25.99
C TYR A 781 -9.97 10.54 26.55
N PRO A 782 -10.16 10.47 27.89
CA PRO A 782 -10.86 9.36 28.55
C PRO A 782 -12.31 9.15 28.09
N PHE A 783 -12.89 10.16 27.47
CA PHE A 783 -14.25 10.12 26.94
C PHE A 783 -14.41 9.35 25.63
N LYS A 784 -13.33 9.07 24.89
CA LYS A 784 -13.39 8.36 23.62
C LYS A 784 -14.03 6.98 23.75
N GLU A 785 -14.91 6.66 22.81
CA GLU A 785 -15.65 5.41 22.69
C GLU A 785 -15.23 4.69 21.42
N ILE A 786 -15.38 3.36 21.41
CA ILE A 786 -15.28 2.57 20.19
C ILE A 786 -16.33 3.01 19.15
N ILE A 787 -16.09 2.68 17.87
CA ILE A 787 -16.99 3.09 16.77
C ILE A 787 -18.41 2.54 16.97
N ASN A 788 -18.53 1.25 17.27
CA ASN A 788 -19.80 0.60 17.59
C ASN A 788 -19.55 -0.76 18.30
N ARG A 789 -20.62 -1.34 18.86
CA ARG A 789 -20.55 -2.56 19.67
C ARG A 789 -20.64 -3.83 18.82
N ALA A 790 -19.84 -4.82 19.17
CA ALA A 790 -19.96 -6.18 18.66
C ALA A 790 -20.77 -7.07 19.61
N ARG A 791 -21.28 -8.19 19.11
CA ARG A 791 -21.85 -9.25 19.95
C ARG A 791 -20.72 -10.13 20.46
N ILE A 792 -20.58 -10.25 21.77
CA ILE A 792 -19.56 -11.07 22.44
C ILE A 792 -20.26 -12.20 23.18
N VAL A 793 -19.80 -13.43 22.99
CA VAL A 793 -20.35 -14.63 23.65
C VAL A 793 -19.21 -15.53 24.11
N ASN A 794 -19.17 -15.86 25.41
CA ASN A 794 -18.30 -16.93 25.89
C ASN A 794 -18.86 -18.29 25.42
N LEU A 795 -18.15 -18.98 24.53
CA LEU A 795 -18.58 -20.24 23.95
C LEU A 795 -18.49 -21.43 24.93
N LYS A 796 -17.94 -21.23 26.12
CA LYS A 796 -17.93 -22.23 27.19
C LYS A 796 -19.02 -22.03 28.24
N SER A 797 -19.72 -20.90 28.22
CA SER A 797 -20.83 -20.68 29.16
C SER A 797 -22.06 -21.45 28.69
N SER A 798 -22.96 -21.77 29.63
CA SER A 798 -24.26 -22.39 29.33
C SER A 798 -25.12 -21.53 28.38
N GLU A 799 -24.88 -20.22 28.34
CA GLU A 799 -25.57 -19.26 27.47
C GLU A 799 -25.24 -19.43 25.98
N ALA A 800 -24.15 -20.13 25.66
CA ALA A 800 -23.82 -20.45 24.29
C ALA A 800 -24.84 -21.42 23.65
N GLY A 801 -25.57 -22.21 24.47
CA GLY A 801 -26.52 -23.21 23.99
C GLY A 801 -25.88 -24.17 23.00
N ASP A 802 -26.54 -24.42 21.86
CA ASP A 802 -26.00 -25.29 20.80
C ASP A 802 -24.71 -24.75 20.14
N ARG A 803 -24.40 -23.47 20.37
CA ARG A 803 -23.14 -22.87 19.91
C ARG A 803 -21.98 -23.17 20.86
N ALA A 804 -22.21 -23.82 22.01
CA ALA A 804 -21.13 -24.17 22.91
C ALA A 804 -20.03 -24.96 22.19
N LYS A 805 -18.77 -24.65 22.49
CA LYS A 805 -17.60 -25.29 21.88
C LYS A 805 -16.55 -25.60 22.94
N ILE A 806 -15.76 -26.61 22.65
CA ILE A 806 -14.53 -26.94 23.36
C ILE A 806 -13.37 -26.92 22.38
N ASN A 807 -12.17 -26.64 22.87
CA ASN A 807 -10.97 -26.67 22.05
C ASN A 807 -10.23 -27.99 22.24
N LEU A 808 -9.92 -28.66 21.14
CA LEU A 808 -9.11 -29.89 21.08
C LEU A 808 -8.14 -29.74 19.93
N ALA A 809 -6.88 -30.14 20.13
CA ALA A 809 -5.90 -30.21 19.05
C ALA A 809 -5.49 -31.66 18.79
N VAL A 810 -5.27 -32.02 17.53
CA VAL A 810 -4.87 -33.38 17.14
C VAL A 810 -3.60 -33.33 16.30
N GLN A 811 -2.53 -33.97 16.75
CA GLN A 811 -1.22 -33.92 16.10
C GLN A 811 -0.64 -35.31 15.85
N GLY A 812 -0.02 -35.50 14.68
CA GLY A 812 0.66 -36.74 14.30
C GLY A 812 0.28 -37.22 12.89
N PRO A 813 1.00 -38.21 12.33
CA PRO A 813 0.74 -38.72 10.99
C PRO A 813 -0.69 -39.27 10.79
N ALA A 814 -1.37 -39.68 11.87
CA ALA A 814 -2.74 -40.19 11.80
C ALA A 814 -3.84 -39.11 12.02
N SER A 815 -3.50 -37.84 12.29
CA SER A 815 -4.48 -36.79 12.60
C SER A 815 -5.57 -36.65 11.55
N LEU A 816 -5.20 -36.62 10.27
CA LEU A 816 -6.17 -36.47 9.18
C LEU A 816 -7.12 -37.67 9.09
N LYS A 817 -6.63 -38.88 9.39
CA LYS A 817 -7.46 -40.10 9.42
C LYS A 817 -8.46 -40.02 10.57
N VAL A 818 -8.02 -39.58 11.75
CA VAL A 818 -8.88 -39.40 12.93
C VAL A 818 -9.96 -38.36 12.64
N LEU A 819 -9.60 -37.17 12.15
CA LEU A 819 -10.57 -36.11 11.83
C LEU A 819 -11.61 -36.55 10.79
N ASN A 820 -11.18 -37.26 9.73
CA ASN A 820 -12.11 -37.80 8.73
C ASN A 820 -13.09 -38.83 9.29
N SER A 821 -12.76 -39.52 10.38
CA SER A 821 -13.62 -40.55 10.99
C SER A 821 -14.71 -39.98 11.89
N VAL A 822 -14.55 -38.74 12.38
CA VAL A 822 -15.47 -38.11 13.36
C VAL A 822 -16.31 -36.99 12.78
N ILE A 823 -16.03 -36.56 11.55
CA ILE A 823 -16.83 -35.57 10.82
C ILE A 823 -17.86 -36.33 9.99
N ASP A 824 -19.11 -35.88 9.99
CA ASP A 824 -20.16 -36.46 9.14
C ASP A 824 -20.35 -35.65 7.85
N ASP A 825 -20.08 -34.34 7.88
CA ASP A 825 -20.29 -33.41 6.78
C ASP A 825 -19.31 -33.65 5.60
N THR A 826 -19.88 -33.90 4.42
CA THR A 826 -19.13 -34.18 3.19
C THR A 826 -18.34 -32.98 2.63
N VAL A 827 -18.80 -31.76 2.88
CA VAL A 827 -18.13 -30.50 2.51
C VAL A 827 -16.92 -30.28 3.42
N GLU A 828 -17.08 -30.44 4.73
CA GLU A 828 -15.97 -30.32 5.70
C GLU A 828 -14.88 -31.37 5.44
N LYS A 829 -15.27 -32.63 5.18
CA LYS A 829 -14.33 -33.68 4.73
C LYS A 829 -13.55 -33.28 3.48
N SER A 830 -14.22 -32.62 2.53
CA SER A 830 -13.60 -32.15 1.29
C SER A 830 -12.64 -30.98 1.52
N GLN A 831 -12.95 -30.10 2.48
CA GLN A 831 -12.05 -29.01 2.90
C GLN A 831 -10.81 -29.54 3.61
N LEU A 832 -10.96 -30.52 4.51
CA LEU A 832 -9.83 -31.15 5.20
C LEU A 832 -8.85 -31.83 4.23
N LYS A 833 -9.36 -32.44 3.14
CA LYS A 833 -8.50 -33.03 2.09
C LYS A 833 -7.64 -32.00 1.36
N ARG A 834 -8.01 -30.71 1.40
CA ARG A 834 -7.27 -29.61 0.75
C ARG A 834 -6.20 -28.99 1.63
N LEU A 835 -6.18 -29.29 2.93
CA LEU A 835 -5.08 -28.92 3.81
C LEU A 835 -3.82 -29.66 3.30
N GLN A 836 -2.88 -28.91 2.72
CA GLN A 836 -1.60 -29.47 2.28
C GLN A 836 -0.83 -30.02 3.48
N LYS A 837 -0.11 -31.12 3.27
CA LYS A 837 0.79 -31.70 4.27
C LYS A 837 1.94 -30.77 4.62
#